data_AF-A0A8C5N1I6-F1
#
_entry.id   AF-A0A8C5N1I6-F1
#
_cell.length_a   1.000
_cell.length_b   1.000
_cell.length_c   1.000
_cell.angle_alpha   90.00
_cell.angle_beta   90.00
_cell.angle_gamma   90.00
#
_symmetry.space_group_name_H-M   'P 1'
#
loop_
_entity.id
_entity.type
_entity.pdbx_description
1 polymer ?
#
loop_
_entity_poly.entity_id
_entity_poly.type
_entity_poly.pdbx_seq_one_letter_code
_entity_poly.pdbx_strand_id
1 'polypeptide(L)'
;MSESWRGGQRGWRGGGSQYSGGWRGRPWRGRGEWRGQGGNWNRNAGRGAACFLSTRPQSSQTTLDKYIPYKGWKLYFTEAYSDCSPFVAKVQAFEKFFNKQIDLYDKDEIERKGSILVDYKELLQDCDITSGFPLSSELRDMPEKILDCMGLAIHQVLTKDLERHAVDLQAQEGLPSQEAPIVNVPYIHSRVYNYEPQTPLKNLKANLYGKYVAIRGTVVRVSNIKPLCTKMAFSCNMCGDVQSLPLPDGKYTVPTKCLVPECRGRSFTAKRSSPLTVTVDWQSIKIQELMSEDHREAGRIPRTVECELIQDLVDSCVPGDMVTVNGIVKVSNTRDGNFKNKNNKCMFLLYIEANSVSNSKGQKSKNAEDGASHRVSLDFSLKDLYAIQEIQAQENLLKLIVNSLCPTIYGHEIVKAGLSLALFGGCQKYVDDKNRIPVRGDPHILVVGDPGLGKSQMLQAVCNVAPRGVYVCGNTTTASGLTVTLSRDSATGDFSLEAGALVLGDQGICGIDEFDKMGNQHQALLEAMEQQSISLAKAGIVCSLPARTSIIAAANPVGGHYNKGKTVSENLKMGSALLSRFDLVFILLDTPNEDHDHFLSEHVMAMRSGAKEIVRSANVTREDTQESNGSVLEAPSERPLRERLKLNRGEHFDALPHQLLRKYIGYARQYVHPQLAPEAARVLQDFYLELRKQNQGIDGTPITTRQLESLIRLTEGRSRLELREVATKEDAEEVVQIMKYSLLGTYSDEFGNLDFNRSQHGSGMSNRSQAKKFVSALNRIAERTYNNLFEFQRLRQIAKELQIQYENPWTIPNLLSMTRIGLSPVLGYLIVGEDFHIALGIFALAGVTDLLDGYIARNWANQKSALGSALDPLADKILISVLYVCLTYAGLIPVPLTVMIILRDIALIAAVFYVRYKTLPPPRTAGKYFNPCYATARLEPTFISKVYHCVYNRRLWVQLLPARTENGQDPEQMNVDIKM
;
A
#
# COMPACT_ATOMS: atom_id res chain seq x y z
N MET A 1 -33.74 -31.32 37.28
CA MET A 1 -34.26 -32.33 36.33
C MET A 1 -33.08 -32.74 35.46
N SER A 2 -32.27 -33.70 35.91
CA SER A 2 -32.46 -35.15 35.77
C SER A 2 -32.27 -35.64 34.33
N GLU A 3 -31.05 -36.16 34.08
CA GLU A 3 -30.76 -37.44 33.40
C GLU A 3 -31.18 -37.65 31.92
N SER A 4 -30.46 -38.35 31.03
CA SER A 4 -29.12 -38.96 30.97
C SER A 4 -29.00 -39.81 29.66
N TRP A 5 -27.75 -40.17 29.26
CA TRP A 5 -27.32 -41.32 28.42
C TRP A 5 -27.60 -41.31 26.89
N ARG A 6 -26.76 -41.76 25.93
CA ARG A 6 -25.44 -42.46 25.72
C ARG A 6 -24.97 -42.07 24.30
N GLY A 7 -23.72 -42.16 23.82
CA GLY A 7 -22.44 -42.73 24.26
C GLY A 7 -21.54 -43.03 23.03
N GLY A 8 -20.21 -42.94 23.15
CA GLY A 8 -19.26 -43.36 22.09
C GLY A 8 -17.80 -42.90 22.29
N GLN A 9 -16.98 -43.72 22.96
CA GLN A 9 -15.60 -43.47 23.45
C GLN A 9 -14.48 -43.54 22.39
N ARG A 10 -13.35 -42.85 22.66
CA ARG A 10 -12.03 -43.45 23.02
C ARG A 10 -10.99 -42.37 23.37
N GLY A 11 -10.56 -42.34 24.63
CA GLY A 11 -9.44 -41.54 25.15
C GLY A 11 -8.31 -42.43 25.64
N TRP A 12 -7.07 -41.97 25.49
CA TRP A 12 -5.84 -42.64 25.94
C TRP A 12 -5.50 -42.25 27.39
N ARG A 13 -5.17 -43.25 28.19
CA ARG A 13 -4.82 -43.16 29.62
C ARG A 13 -3.37 -42.71 29.82
N GLY A 14 -3.18 -41.79 30.77
CA GLY A 14 -1.95 -41.69 31.56
C GLY A 14 -1.97 -42.69 32.72
N GLY A 15 -0.78 -43.11 33.16
CA GLY A 15 -0.59 -43.91 34.35
C GLY A 15 0.82 -43.69 34.89
N GLY A 16 0.91 -43.24 36.14
CA GLY A 16 2.14 -43.19 36.93
C GLY A 16 2.05 -44.11 38.15
N SER A 17 3.10 -44.05 38.98
CA SER A 17 3.32 -44.74 40.27
C SER A 17 3.95 -46.15 40.15
N GLN A 18 4.89 -46.66 40.97
CA GLN A 18 5.76 -46.17 42.06
C GLN A 18 6.70 -47.33 42.52
N TYR A 19 7.80 -46.96 43.20
CA TYR A 19 8.58 -47.67 44.25
C TYR A 19 9.53 -48.89 44.01
N SER A 20 10.80 -48.62 44.33
CA SER A 20 11.79 -49.34 45.17
C SER A 20 12.38 -50.72 44.84
N GLY A 21 13.72 -50.74 44.80
CA GLY A 21 14.55 -51.63 45.65
C GLY A 21 15.32 -52.76 44.97
N GLY A 22 16.65 -52.78 45.13
CA GLY A 22 17.39 -54.05 45.27
C GLY A 22 18.55 -54.38 44.32
N TRP A 23 19.75 -53.86 44.64
CA TRP A 23 21.06 -54.56 44.74
C TRP A 23 21.47 -55.70 43.77
N ARG A 24 22.61 -55.47 43.09
CA ARG A 24 23.86 -56.29 42.95
C ARG A 24 24.53 -55.91 41.60
N GLY A 25 25.81 -55.62 41.44
CA GLY A 25 26.98 -55.48 42.31
C GLY A 25 28.11 -54.80 41.49
N ARG A 26 28.88 -53.93 42.14
CA ARG A 26 30.16 -53.32 41.67
C ARG A 26 31.34 -54.34 41.86
N PRO A 27 32.65 -54.02 41.79
CA PRO A 27 33.41 -52.82 41.33
C PRO A 27 34.77 -53.07 40.59
N TRP A 28 35.35 -51.97 40.07
CA TRP A 28 36.77 -51.50 40.13
C TRP A 28 37.98 -52.37 39.69
N ARG A 29 38.83 -51.77 38.85
CA ARG A 29 40.32 -51.52 38.97
C ARG A 29 40.78 -51.01 37.59
N GLY A 30 41.79 -50.17 37.38
CA GLY A 30 42.87 -49.66 38.20
C GLY A 30 44.00 -49.27 37.22
N ARG A 31 44.66 -48.13 37.45
CA ARG A 31 45.95 -47.79 36.85
C ARG A 31 46.92 -48.96 36.99
N GLY A 32 47.75 -49.18 35.97
CA GLY A 32 48.92 -50.03 36.02
C GLY A 32 49.96 -49.58 35.00
N GLU A 33 50.97 -48.85 35.47
CA GLU A 33 52.29 -48.81 34.87
C GLU A 33 52.88 -50.22 34.82
N TRP A 34 53.62 -50.56 33.76
CA TRP A 34 54.79 -51.43 33.87
C TRP A 34 55.93 -50.90 33.00
N ARG A 35 57.06 -50.67 33.68
CA ARG A 35 58.38 -50.34 33.15
C ARG A 35 59.00 -51.53 32.43
N GLY A 36 59.84 -51.21 31.45
CA GLY A 36 61.25 -51.61 31.49
C GLY A 36 61.68 -52.74 30.55
N GLN A 37 62.46 -52.38 29.53
CA GLN A 37 63.80 -52.94 29.39
C GLN A 37 64.67 -52.02 28.52
N GLY A 38 65.80 -51.59 29.09
CA GLY A 38 66.91 -50.95 28.39
C GLY A 38 68.12 -51.88 28.33
N GLY A 39 69.04 -51.57 27.41
CA GLY A 39 70.34 -52.20 27.20
C GLY A 39 70.80 -51.88 25.76
N ASN A 40 71.42 -50.73 25.47
CA ASN A 40 72.77 -50.22 25.76
C ASN A 40 73.85 -50.71 24.76
N TRP A 41 74.85 -49.84 24.54
CA TRP A 41 76.14 -50.00 23.83
C TRP A 41 76.26 -49.52 22.36
N ASN A 42 76.40 -48.19 22.23
CA ASN A 42 77.60 -47.48 21.77
C ASN A 42 78.49 -48.09 20.65
N ARG A 43 78.67 -47.35 19.54
CA ARG A 43 79.98 -47.10 18.91
C ARG A 43 79.95 -45.90 17.95
N ASN A 44 80.76 -44.89 18.29
CA ASN A 44 81.22 -43.81 17.42
C ASN A 44 82.01 -44.34 16.22
N ALA A 45 81.78 -43.76 15.04
CA ALA A 45 82.80 -43.48 14.04
C ALA A 45 82.29 -42.37 13.10
N GLY A 46 82.91 -41.20 13.17
CA GLY A 46 82.56 -40.06 12.33
C GLY A 46 83.12 -40.14 10.91
N ARG A 47 82.53 -39.35 10.01
CA ARG A 47 83.19 -38.47 9.02
C ARG A 47 82.16 -38.03 7.97
N GLY A 48 82.29 -36.78 7.53
CA GLY A 48 81.89 -36.36 6.18
C GLY A 48 80.68 -35.46 6.10
N ALA A 49 80.92 -34.15 6.12
CA ALA A 49 80.01 -33.16 5.58
C ALA A 49 79.76 -33.44 4.09
N ALA A 50 78.50 -33.49 3.68
CA ALA A 50 78.07 -33.26 2.31
C ALA A 50 76.66 -32.68 2.33
N CYS A 51 76.58 -31.40 1.99
CA CYS A 51 75.35 -30.69 1.72
C CYS A 51 74.76 -31.26 0.43
N PHE A 52 73.72 -32.10 0.52
CA PHE A 52 72.92 -32.49 -0.63
C PHE A 52 71.60 -31.73 -0.59
N LEU A 53 71.44 -30.83 -1.55
CA LEU A 53 70.15 -30.25 -1.92
C LEU A 53 69.15 -31.40 -2.12
N SER A 54 68.09 -31.43 -1.32
CA SER A 54 66.96 -32.30 -1.59
C SER A 54 66.19 -31.74 -2.79
N THR A 55 66.49 -32.24 -3.98
CA THR A 55 65.60 -32.16 -5.13
C THR A 55 64.28 -32.81 -4.73
N ARG A 56 63.24 -31.98 -4.54
CA ARG A 56 61.86 -32.44 -4.47
C ARG A 56 61.57 -33.25 -5.73
N PRO A 57 60.99 -34.45 -5.65
CA PRO A 57 60.44 -35.08 -6.84
C PRO A 57 59.23 -34.26 -7.27
N GLN A 58 59.39 -33.48 -8.35
CA GLN A 58 58.26 -32.96 -9.09
C GLN A 58 57.42 -34.16 -9.54
N SER A 59 56.12 -34.11 -9.27
CA SER A 59 55.15 -35.06 -9.80
C SER A 59 55.36 -35.17 -11.30
N SER A 60 55.61 -36.38 -11.78
CA SER A 60 55.79 -36.71 -13.18
C SER A 60 54.60 -36.23 -14.00
N GLN A 61 54.77 -35.08 -14.64
CA GLN A 61 53.97 -34.63 -15.77
C GLN A 61 54.03 -35.73 -16.82
N THR A 62 52.88 -36.31 -17.14
CA THR A 62 52.75 -37.24 -18.25
C THR A 62 53.21 -36.53 -19.54
N THR A 63 54.05 -37.20 -20.32
CA THR A 63 54.74 -36.74 -21.54
C THR A 63 53.85 -36.19 -22.66
N LEU A 64 52.53 -36.19 -22.49
CA LEU A 64 51.54 -35.65 -23.45
C LEU A 64 51.17 -34.18 -23.20
N ASP A 65 51.58 -33.59 -22.07
CA ASP A 65 51.23 -32.19 -21.74
C ASP A 65 52.03 -31.15 -22.55
N LYS A 66 53.12 -31.57 -23.20
CA LYS A 66 54.01 -30.69 -23.98
C LYS A 66 53.41 -30.22 -25.32
N TYR A 67 52.28 -30.78 -25.76
CA TYR A 67 51.67 -30.50 -27.08
C TYR A 67 50.24 -29.95 -27.02
N ILE A 68 49.87 -29.25 -25.93
CA ILE A 68 48.59 -28.54 -25.85
C ILE A 68 48.81 -27.06 -26.16
N PRO A 69 48.26 -26.50 -27.26
CA PRO A 69 48.46 -25.09 -27.62
C PRO A 69 47.76 -24.11 -26.66
N TYR A 70 46.79 -24.59 -25.88
CA TYR A 70 46.06 -23.83 -24.87
C TYR A 70 46.61 -24.14 -23.46
N LYS A 71 47.24 -23.15 -22.82
CA LYS A 71 47.85 -23.32 -21.48
C LYS A 71 46.80 -23.64 -20.40
N GLY A 72 45.57 -23.20 -20.58
CA GLY A 72 44.45 -23.41 -19.65
C GLY A 72 43.60 -24.67 -19.89
N TRP A 73 43.88 -25.52 -20.89
CA TRP A 73 42.95 -26.59 -21.30
C TRP A 73 42.48 -27.50 -20.15
N LYS A 74 43.41 -27.92 -19.28
CA LYS A 74 43.14 -28.81 -18.13
C LYS A 74 42.31 -28.17 -17.01
N LEU A 75 42.17 -26.85 -17.02
CA LEU A 75 41.37 -26.12 -16.03
C LEU A 75 39.88 -26.20 -16.39
N TYR A 76 39.55 -26.20 -17.68
CA TYR A 76 38.18 -26.13 -18.20
C TYR A 76 37.67 -27.49 -18.69
N PHE A 77 38.52 -28.30 -19.33
CA PHE A 77 38.12 -29.60 -19.86
C PHE A 77 38.76 -30.75 -19.10
N THR A 78 37.94 -31.76 -18.79
CA THR A 78 38.40 -33.06 -18.26
C THR A 78 38.83 -34.02 -19.37
N GLU A 79 38.41 -33.75 -20.60
CA GLU A 79 38.73 -34.54 -21.80
C GLU A 79 40.16 -34.25 -22.30
N ALA A 80 40.82 -35.28 -22.85
CA ALA A 80 42.13 -35.12 -23.47
C ALA A 80 42.03 -34.20 -24.70
N TYR A 81 43.03 -33.33 -24.88
CA TYR A 81 43.09 -32.41 -26.02
C TYR A 81 43.14 -33.17 -27.35
N SER A 82 42.35 -32.71 -28.33
CA SER A 82 42.35 -33.22 -29.70
C SER A 82 42.10 -32.06 -30.68
N ASP A 83 42.97 -31.93 -31.68
CA ASP A 83 42.91 -30.86 -32.69
C ASP A 83 41.62 -30.91 -33.53
N CYS A 84 41.01 -32.09 -33.68
CA CYS A 84 39.76 -32.29 -34.43
C CYS A 84 38.50 -32.08 -33.58
N SER A 85 38.62 -31.66 -32.32
CA SER A 85 37.45 -31.50 -31.47
C SER A 85 36.61 -30.29 -31.90
N PRO A 86 35.26 -30.38 -31.90
CA PRO A 86 34.39 -29.28 -32.28
C PRO A 86 34.53 -28.07 -31.33
N PHE A 87 35.04 -28.29 -30.12
CA PHE A 87 35.25 -27.24 -29.11
C PHE A 87 36.42 -26.32 -29.47
N VAL A 88 37.48 -26.84 -30.12
CA VAL A 88 38.64 -26.01 -30.52
C VAL A 88 38.23 -24.94 -31.53
N ALA A 89 37.39 -25.29 -32.51
CA ALA A 89 36.86 -24.33 -33.48
C ALA A 89 36.04 -23.22 -32.80
N LYS A 90 35.27 -23.56 -31.77
CA LYS A 90 34.47 -22.61 -30.99
C LYS A 90 35.34 -21.69 -30.15
N VAL A 91 36.36 -22.25 -29.48
CA VAL A 91 37.35 -21.48 -28.71
C VAL A 91 38.07 -20.48 -29.61
N GLN A 92 38.47 -20.87 -30.83
CA GLN A 92 39.11 -19.96 -31.79
C GLN A 92 38.17 -18.81 -32.22
N ALA A 93 36.88 -19.08 -32.41
CA ALA A 93 35.90 -18.04 -32.71
C ALA A 93 35.76 -17.03 -31.56
N PHE A 94 35.65 -17.52 -30.31
CA PHE A 94 35.62 -16.66 -29.13
C PHE A 94 36.93 -15.91 -28.89
N GLU A 95 38.08 -16.53 -29.15
CA GLU A 95 39.39 -15.88 -29.02
C GLU A 95 39.51 -14.68 -29.97
N LYS A 96 39.01 -14.80 -31.20
CA LYS A 96 38.96 -13.67 -32.15
C LYS A 96 38.06 -12.54 -31.64
N PHE A 97 36.91 -12.87 -31.07
CA PHE A 97 35.99 -11.89 -30.49
C PHE A 97 36.65 -11.13 -29.32
N PHE A 98 37.17 -11.85 -28.33
CA PHE A 98 37.80 -11.22 -27.15
C PHE A 98 39.07 -10.43 -27.49
N ASN A 99 39.84 -10.84 -28.50
CA ASN A 99 40.99 -10.06 -28.97
C ASN A 99 40.59 -8.69 -29.55
N LYS A 100 39.40 -8.56 -30.16
CA LYS A 100 38.92 -7.26 -30.66
C LYS A 100 38.53 -6.31 -29.52
N GLN A 101 38.11 -6.87 -28.38
CA GLN A 101 37.56 -6.11 -27.25
C GLN A 101 38.49 -6.09 -26.02
N ILE A 102 39.75 -6.50 -26.15
CA ILE A 102 40.64 -6.70 -24.99
C ILE A 102 40.86 -5.41 -24.18
N ASP A 103 40.89 -4.26 -24.84
CA ASP A 103 41.10 -2.94 -24.21
C ASP A 103 39.89 -2.47 -23.38
N LEU A 104 38.70 -3.03 -23.62
CA LEU A 104 37.47 -2.69 -22.88
C LEU A 104 37.39 -3.38 -21.52
N TYR A 105 38.17 -4.43 -21.31
CA TYR A 105 38.13 -5.24 -20.10
C TYR A 105 39.18 -4.77 -19.07
N ASP A 106 38.73 -4.41 -17.87
CA ASP A 106 39.62 -4.10 -16.75
C ASP A 106 40.28 -5.37 -16.20
N LYS A 107 41.57 -5.55 -16.52
CA LYS A 107 42.38 -6.69 -16.11
C LYS A 107 42.44 -6.83 -14.58
N ASP A 108 42.50 -5.73 -13.84
CA ASP A 108 42.57 -5.74 -12.38
C ASP A 108 41.24 -6.18 -11.74
N GLU A 109 40.11 -5.88 -12.40
CA GLU A 109 38.80 -6.36 -11.97
C GLU A 109 38.65 -7.87 -12.20
N ILE A 110 39.18 -8.37 -13.32
CA ILE A 110 39.17 -9.78 -13.68
C ILE A 110 40.01 -10.60 -12.70
N GLU A 111 41.20 -10.12 -12.33
CA GLU A 111 42.05 -10.80 -11.35
C GLU A 111 41.41 -10.85 -9.96
N ARG A 112 40.69 -9.78 -9.57
CA ARG A 112 40.01 -9.71 -8.27
C ARG A 112 38.75 -10.58 -8.19
N LYS A 113 37.92 -10.57 -9.23
CA LYS A 113 36.63 -11.29 -9.25
C LYS A 113 36.76 -12.72 -9.76
N GLY A 114 37.75 -13.00 -10.61
CA GLY A 114 37.87 -14.28 -11.31
C GLY A 114 36.72 -14.53 -12.30
N SER A 115 36.05 -13.48 -12.76
CA SER A 115 34.90 -13.58 -13.65
C SER A 115 34.82 -12.39 -14.60
N ILE A 116 34.18 -12.60 -15.76
CA ILE A 116 34.01 -11.60 -16.80
C ILE A 116 32.56 -11.55 -17.23
N LEU A 117 32.00 -10.34 -17.31
CA LEU A 117 30.66 -10.09 -17.84
C LEU A 117 30.70 -10.04 -19.36
N VAL A 118 29.85 -10.83 -20.01
CA VAL A 118 29.73 -10.90 -21.47
C VAL A 118 28.27 -10.64 -21.85
N ASP A 119 28.03 -9.64 -22.70
CA ASP A 119 26.68 -9.37 -23.20
C ASP A 119 26.32 -10.36 -24.30
N TYR A 120 25.21 -11.08 -24.12
CA TYR A 120 24.69 -11.98 -25.13
C TYR A 120 24.28 -11.28 -26.43
N LYS A 121 23.83 -10.02 -26.37
CA LYS A 121 23.42 -9.25 -27.56
C LYS A 121 24.61 -8.90 -28.44
N GLU A 122 25.74 -8.57 -27.84
CA GLU A 122 26.99 -8.32 -28.58
C GLU A 122 27.47 -9.59 -29.28
N LEU A 123 27.44 -10.74 -28.57
CA LEU A 123 27.81 -12.04 -29.15
C LEU A 123 26.95 -12.42 -30.37
N LEU A 124 25.68 -12.00 -30.40
CA LEU A 124 24.79 -12.24 -31.54
C LEU A 124 25.04 -11.30 -32.73
N GLN A 125 25.58 -10.10 -32.48
CA GLN A 125 25.88 -9.14 -33.54
C GLN A 125 27.17 -9.50 -34.30
N ASP A 126 28.07 -10.25 -33.66
CA ASP A 126 29.34 -10.63 -34.27
C ASP A 126 29.20 -11.68 -35.38
N CYS A 127 29.75 -11.35 -36.54
CA CYS A 127 29.73 -12.19 -37.73
C CYS A 127 30.62 -13.43 -37.60
N ASP A 128 31.74 -13.35 -36.88
CA ASP A 128 32.69 -14.45 -36.70
C ASP A 128 32.10 -15.60 -35.85
N ILE A 129 31.26 -15.27 -34.87
CA ILE A 129 30.60 -16.26 -34.00
C ILE A 129 29.40 -16.86 -34.72
N THR A 130 28.56 -16.00 -35.32
CA THR A 130 27.33 -16.42 -36.01
C THR A 130 27.59 -17.28 -37.25
N SER A 131 28.70 -17.03 -37.95
CA SER A 131 29.13 -17.86 -39.10
C SER A 131 29.75 -19.20 -38.68
N GLY A 132 30.35 -19.28 -37.48
CA GLY A 132 31.00 -20.48 -36.98
C GLY A 132 30.03 -21.57 -36.52
N PHE A 133 29.00 -21.19 -35.75
CA PHE A 133 28.00 -22.13 -35.22
C PHE A 133 26.76 -21.40 -34.69
N PRO A 134 25.59 -22.07 -34.58
CA PRO A 134 24.38 -21.44 -34.05
C PRO A 134 24.44 -21.29 -32.52
N LEU A 135 25.01 -20.17 -32.06
CA LEU A 135 25.24 -19.86 -30.64
C LEU A 135 23.99 -20.02 -29.76
N SER A 136 22.82 -19.58 -30.25
CA SER A 136 21.59 -19.55 -29.46
C SER A 136 21.03 -20.94 -29.11
N SER A 137 21.08 -21.88 -30.04
CA SER A 137 20.67 -23.27 -29.79
C SER A 137 21.72 -24.01 -28.97
N GLU A 138 23.00 -23.80 -29.27
CA GLU A 138 24.06 -24.54 -28.59
C GLU A 138 24.24 -24.07 -27.14
N LEU A 139 24.18 -22.77 -26.86
CA LEU A 139 24.22 -22.24 -25.49
C LEU A 139 23.03 -22.75 -24.67
N ARG A 140 21.86 -22.90 -25.31
CA ARG A 140 20.68 -23.46 -24.67
C ARG A 140 20.85 -24.92 -24.32
N ASP A 141 21.35 -25.75 -25.23
CA ASP A 141 21.37 -27.21 -25.07
C ASP A 141 22.65 -27.75 -24.40
N MET A 142 23.79 -27.05 -24.54
CA MET A 142 25.09 -27.42 -23.94
C MET A 142 25.78 -26.21 -23.28
N PRO A 143 25.18 -25.61 -22.24
CA PRO A 143 25.73 -24.40 -21.63
C PRO A 143 27.09 -24.58 -20.97
N GLU A 144 27.29 -25.64 -20.18
CA GLU A 144 28.54 -25.86 -19.40
C GLU A 144 29.77 -25.84 -20.32
N LYS A 145 29.75 -26.65 -21.39
CA LYS A 145 30.87 -26.72 -22.34
C LYS A 145 31.13 -25.41 -23.08
N ILE A 146 30.10 -24.60 -23.33
CA ILE A 146 30.26 -23.33 -24.07
C ILE A 146 30.78 -22.23 -23.15
N LEU A 147 30.29 -22.17 -21.91
CA LEU A 147 30.84 -21.27 -20.89
C LEU A 147 32.31 -21.60 -20.63
N ASP A 148 32.68 -22.88 -20.63
CA ASP A 148 34.07 -23.35 -20.55
C ASP A 148 34.90 -22.96 -21.79
N CYS A 149 34.32 -23.06 -22.99
CA CYS A 149 34.98 -22.58 -24.22
C CYS A 149 35.26 -21.07 -24.16
N MET A 150 34.27 -20.29 -23.70
CA MET A 150 34.42 -18.84 -23.52
C MET A 150 35.47 -18.53 -22.46
N GLY A 151 35.43 -19.20 -21.31
CA GLY A 151 36.41 -19.03 -20.23
C GLY A 151 37.82 -19.36 -20.68
N LEU A 152 38.01 -20.46 -21.42
CA LEU A 152 39.31 -20.84 -21.99
C LEU A 152 39.81 -19.83 -23.03
N ALA A 153 38.93 -19.34 -23.90
CA ALA A 153 39.29 -18.33 -24.90
C ALA A 153 39.84 -17.06 -24.22
N ILE A 154 39.16 -16.58 -23.17
CA ILE A 154 39.61 -15.40 -22.43
C ILE A 154 40.90 -15.69 -21.66
N HIS A 155 40.99 -16.84 -21.00
CA HIS A 155 42.21 -17.28 -20.31
C HIS A 155 43.42 -17.24 -21.25
N GLN A 156 43.26 -17.71 -22.48
CA GLN A 156 44.32 -17.67 -23.50
C GLN A 156 44.65 -16.24 -23.93
N VAL A 157 43.65 -15.39 -24.17
CA VAL A 157 43.84 -13.99 -24.56
C VAL A 157 44.59 -13.21 -23.48
N LEU A 158 44.16 -13.31 -22.23
CA LEU A 158 44.81 -12.67 -21.08
C LEU A 158 46.22 -13.19 -20.85
N THR A 159 46.43 -14.51 -20.96
CA THR A 159 47.76 -15.10 -20.80
C THR A 159 48.72 -14.57 -21.87
N LYS A 160 48.30 -14.51 -23.14
CA LYS A 160 49.11 -13.96 -24.24
C LYS A 160 49.42 -12.48 -24.02
N ASP A 161 48.46 -11.73 -23.53
CA ASP A 161 48.61 -10.30 -23.33
C ASP A 161 49.51 -9.97 -22.13
N LEU A 162 49.32 -10.64 -20.99
CA LEU A 162 50.22 -10.54 -19.84
C LEU A 162 51.65 -10.97 -20.19
N GLU A 163 51.82 -11.99 -21.03
CA GLU A 163 53.13 -12.39 -21.54
C GLU A 163 53.78 -11.29 -22.39
N ARG A 164 53.02 -10.59 -23.24
CA ARG A 164 53.53 -9.43 -23.99
C ARG A 164 53.96 -8.31 -23.05
N HIS A 165 53.11 -7.92 -22.12
CA HIS A 165 53.43 -6.89 -21.12
C HIS A 165 54.66 -7.25 -20.27
N ALA A 166 54.78 -8.52 -19.87
CA ALA A 166 55.95 -8.99 -19.11
C ALA A 166 57.23 -8.96 -19.93
N VAL A 167 57.18 -9.30 -21.23
CA VAL A 167 58.32 -9.17 -22.15
C VAL A 167 58.70 -7.70 -22.34
N ASP A 168 57.72 -6.80 -22.48
CA ASP A 168 57.97 -5.36 -22.62
C ASP A 168 58.63 -4.76 -21.36
N LEU A 169 58.19 -5.18 -20.17
CA LEU A 169 58.82 -4.79 -18.90
C LEU A 169 60.23 -5.37 -18.75
N GLN A 170 60.44 -6.63 -19.11
CA GLN A 170 61.78 -7.26 -19.09
C GLN A 170 62.74 -6.56 -20.06
N ALA A 171 62.24 -6.10 -21.22
CA ALA A 171 63.01 -5.31 -22.17
C ALA A 171 63.39 -3.93 -21.61
N GLN A 172 62.52 -3.29 -20.82
CA GLN A 172 62.80 -2.04 -20.13
C GLN A 172 63.80 -2.22 -18.96
N GLU A 173 63.75 -3.34 -18.25
CA GLU A 173 64.61 -3.65 -17.11
C GLU A 173 65.95 -4.33 -17.47
N GLY A 174 66.18 -4.66 -18.76
CA GLY A 174 67.47 -5.18 -19.25
C GLY A 174 67.80 -6.63 -18.82
N LEU A 175 66.80 -7.44 -18.51
CA LEU A 175 66.96 -8.85 -18.09
C LEU A 175 67.12 -9.81 -19.30
N PRO A 176 67.84 -10.95 -19.15
CA PRO A 176 68.07 -11.88 -20.24
C PRO A 176 66.80 -12.62 -20.70
N SER A 177 66.51 -12.54 -22.00
CA SER A 177 65.27 -12.94 -22.68
C SER A 177 65.12 -14.45 -22.98
N GLN A 178 65.73 -15.35 -22.18
CA GLN A 178 65.76 -16.79 -22.50
C GLN A 178 64.67 -17.63 -21.82
N GLU A 179 63.96 -17.09 -20.82
CA GLU A 179 62.86 -17.80 -20.14
C GLU A 179 61.54 -17.05 -20.33
N ALA A 180 60.54 -17.73 -20.92
CA ALA A 180 59.20 -17.17 -21.04
C ALA A 180 58.63 -16.88 -19.64
N PRO A 181 58.05 -15.69 -19.38
CA PRO A 181 57.51 -15.36 -18.07
C PRO A 181 56.41 -16.36 -17.69
N ILE A 182 56.52 -16.95 -16.49
CA ILE A 182 55.51 -17.88 -15.97
C ILE A 182 54.33 -17.05 -15.47
N VAL A 183 53.37 -16.78 -16.35
CA VAL A 183 52.10 -16.16 -15.99
C VAL A 183 51.10 -17.26 -15.62
N ASN A 184 50.61 -17.24 -14.37
CA ASN A 184 49.61 -18.19 -13.91
C ASN A 184 48.28 -17.49 -13.69
N VAL A 185 47.41 -17.53 -14.70
CA VAL A 185 46.07 -16.96 -14.62
C VAL A 185 45.12 -17.98 -13.97
N PRO A 186 44.37 -17.61 -12.92
CA PRO A 186 43.41 -18.50 -12.26
C PRO A 186 42.24 -18.88 -13.19
N TYR A 187 41.37 -19.78 -12.73
CA TYR A 187 40.15 -20.13 -13.47
C TYR A 187 39.23 -18.90 -13.58
N ILE A 188 38.84 -18.54 -14.80
CA ILE A 188 37.96 -17.40 -15.09
C ILE A 188 36.58 -17.91 -15.50
N HIS A 189 35.54 -17.40 -14.84
CA HIS A 189 34.14 -17.66 -15.19
C HIS A 189 33.61 -16.69 -16.24
N SER A 190 32.94 -17.21 -17.26
CA SER A 190 32.23 -16.41 -18.27
C SER A 190 30.77 -16.16 -17.84
N ARG A 191 30.46 -14.93 -17.46
CA ARG A 191 29.17 -14.51 -16.90
C ARG A 191 28.31 -13.87 -18.00
N VAL A 192 27.45 -14.65 -18.63
CA VAL A 192 26.61 -14.18 -19.74
C VAL A 192 25.36 -13.46 -19.21
N TYR A 193 25.18 -12.19 -19.55
CA TYR A 193 23.98 -11.41 -19.19
C TYR A 193 23.14 -11.05 -20.44
N ASN A 194 21.92 -10.53 -20.25
CA ASN A 194 20.98 -10.19 -21.33
C ASN A 194 20.58 -11.34 -22.27
N TYR A 195 20.55 -12.59 -21.78
CA TYR A 195 20.08 -13.73 -22.55
C TYR A 195 18.57 -13.64 -22.85
N GLU A 196 18.20 -13.72 -24.13
CA GLU A 196 16.82 -13.77 -24.63
C GLU A 196 16.60 -15.12 -25.35
N PRO A 197 15.43 -15.78 -25.22
CA PRO A 197 14.15 -15.34 -24.64
C PRO A 197 14.01 -15.59 -23.12
N GLN A 198 13.32 -14.67 -22.43
CA GLN A 198 12.96 -14.84 -21.02
C GLN A 198 11.94 -15.98 -20.84
N THR A 199 12.26 -16.91 -19.95
CA THR A 199 11.40 -18.07 -19.65
C THR A 199 10.53 -17.76 -18.43
N PRO A 200 9.18 -17.77 -18.55
CA PRO A 200 8.31 -17.59 -17.38
C PRO A 200 8.44 -18.79 -16.44
N LEU A 201 8.37 -18.55 -15.12
CA LEU A 201 8.52 -19.61 -14.10
C LEU A 201 7.43 -20.70 -14.23
N LYS A 202 6.26 -20.37 -14.79
CA LYS A 202 5.25 -21.37 -15.18
C LYS A 202 5.76 -22.46 -16.12
N ASN A 203 6.67 -22.11 -17.03
CA ASN A 203 7.20 -23.01 -18.05
C ASN A 203 8.43 -23.79 -17.58
N LEU A 204 8.95 -23.50 -16.38
CA LEU A 204 10.02 -24.27 -15.76
C LEU A 204 9.53 -25.69 -15.40
N LYS A 205 9.83 -26.64 -16.27
CA LYS A 205 9.46 -28.06 -16.21
C LYS A 205 10.67 -28.92 -16.54
N ALA A 206 10.53 -30.24 -16.41
CA ALA A 206 11.58 -31.21 -16.69
C ALA A 206 12.23 -31.07 -18.08
N ASN A 207 11.51 -30.56 -19.10
CA ASN A 207 12.03 -30.36 -20.46
C ASN A 207 13.18 -29.34 -20.55
N LEU A 208 13.34 -28.50 -19.53
CA LEU A 208 14.40 -27.49 -19.44
C LEU A 208 15.59 -27.96 -18.60
N TYR A 209 15.59 -29.21 -18.13
CA TYR A 209 16.73 -29.79 -17.41
C TYR A 209 18.00 -29.75 -18.27
N GLY A 210 19.10 -29.29 -17.66
CA GLY A 210 20.40 -29.13 -18.33
C GLY A 210 20.46 -27.97 -19.32
N LYS A 211 19.36 -27.21 -19.50
CA LYS A 211 19.30 -26.10 -20.45
C LYS A 211 19.58 -24.75 -19.79
N TYR A 212 20.08 -23.82 -20.61
CA TYR A 212 20.29 -22.43 -20.21
C TYR A 212 18.99 -21.62 -20.31
N VAL A 213 18.62 -21.00 -19.19
CA VAL A 213 17.38 -20.22 -19.07
C VAL A 213 17.66 -18.85 -18.44
N ALA A 214 16.90 -17.84 -18.89
CA ALA A 214 16.80 -16.55 -18.22
C ALA A 214 15.45 -16.47 -17.51
N ILE A 215 15.45 -16.28 -16.19
CA ILE A 215 14.24 -16.09 -15.39
C ILE A 215 14.26 -14.70 -14.74
N ARG A 216 13.10 -14.05 -14.68
CA ARG A 216 12.93 -12.76 -14.03
C ARG A 216 11.95 -12.91 -12.87
N GLY A 217 12.31 -12.40 -11.70
CA GLY A 217 11.47 -12.52 -10.52
C GLY A 217 11.92 -11.65 -9.35
N THR A 218 11.14 -11.66 -8.28
CA THR A 218 11.46 -10.96 -7.04
C THR A 218 12.10 -11.93 -6.04
N VAL A 219 13.21 -11.52 -5.43
CA VAL A 219 13.88 -12.31 -4.38
C VAL A 219 13.03 -12.26 -3.12
N VAL A 220 12.53 -13.42 -2.67
CA VAL A 220 11.71 -13.54 -1.46
C VAL A 220 12.56 -13.90 -0.25
N ARG A 221 13.52 -14.81 -0.45
CA ARG A 221 14.32 -15.37 0.63
C ARG A 221 15.78 -15.43 0.23
N VAL A 222 16.66 -15.09 1.17
CA VAL A 222 18.12 -15.17 1.01
C VAL A 222 18.69 -15.96 2.18
N SER A 223 19.51 -16.96 1.89
CA SER A 223 20.23 -17.74 2.90
C SER A 223 21.51 -17.03 3.36
N ASN A 224 22.03 -17.46 4.50
CA ASN A 224 23.40 -17.11 4.90
C ASN A 224 24.41 -17.70 3.91
N ILE A 225 25.56 -17.05 3.80
CA ILE A 225 26.70 -17.48 2.99
C ILE A 225 27.36 -18.68 3.67
N LYS A 226 27.70 -19.72 2.88
CA LYS A 226 28.34 -20.95 3.36
C LYS A 226 29.50 -21.34 2.45
N PRO A 227 30.59 -21.90 2.99
CA PRO A 227 31.67 -22.43 2.16
C PRO A 227 31.28 -23.79 1.56
N LEU A 228 31.23 -23.87 0.24
CA LEU A 228 31.09 -25.09 -0.56
C LEU A 228 32.49 -25.65 -0.90
N CYS A 229 32.76 -26.90 -0.52
CA CYS A 229 34.03 -27.56 -0.84
C CYS A 229 34.00 -28.15 -2.26
N THR A 230 34.76 -27.55 -3.19
CA THR A 230 34.84 -28.00 -4.60
C THR A 230 35.96 -29.02 -4.81
N LYS A 231 37.06 -28.90 -4.06
CA LYS A 231 38.16 -29.89 -4.05
C LYS A 231 38.54 -30.17 -2.61
N MET A 232 38.71 -31.44 -2.26
CA MET A 232 39.11 -31.82 -0.91
C MET A 232 40.37 -32.66 -0.90
N ALA A 233 41.28 -32.33 0.00
CA ALA A 233 42.49 -33.09 0.25
C ALA A 233 42.21 -34.30 1.13
N PHE A 234 42.75 -35.44 0.74
CA PHE A 234 42.70 -36.70 1.47
C PHE A 234 44.11 -37.20 1.72
N SER A 235 44.44 -37.50 2.97
CA SER A 235 45.68 -38.20 3.30
C SER A 235 45.46 -39.70 3.37
N CYS A 236 46.30 -40.47 2.69
CA CYS A 236 46.32 -41.91 2.84
C CYS A 236 46.81 -42.31 4.25
N ASN A 237 46.10 -43.21 4.90
CA ASN A 237 46.49 -43.67 6.24
C ASN A 237 47.68 -44.64 6.23
N MET A 238 48.07 -45.19 5.06
CA MET A 238 49.21 -46.11 4.96
C MET A 238 50.52 -45.40 4.58
N CYS A 239 50.52 -44.53 3.56
CA CYS A 239 51.74 -43.82 3.12
C CYS A 239 51.79 -42.36 3.56
N GLY A 240 50.73 -41.80 4.12
CA GLY A 240 50.67 -40.38 4.52
C GLY A 240 50.50 -39.38 3.36
N ASP A 241 50.57 -39.84 2.11
CA ASP A 241 50.49 -38.99 0.92
C ASP A 241 49.14 -38.28 0.81
N VAL A 242 49.18 -37.03 0.37
CA VAL A 242 48.00 -36.14 0.29
C VAL A 242 47.58 -35.99 -1.17
N GLN A 243 46.38 -36.47 -1.48
CA GLN A 243 45.79 -36.36 -2.80
C GLN A 243 44.52 -35.50 -2.75
N SER A 244 44.34 -34.62 -3.74
CA SER A 244 43.13 -33.80 -3.88
C SER A 244 42.13 -34.48 -4.81
N LEU A 245 40.87 -34.59 -4.38
CA LEU A 245 39.77 -35.09 -5.22
C LEU A 245 38.75 -33.96 -5.45
N PRO A 246 38.34 -33.68 -6.71
CA PRO A 246 37.22 -32.80 -6.97
C PRO A 246 35.90 -33.44 -6.50
N LEU A 247 35.09 -32.64 -5.81
CA LEU A 247 33.79 -33.03 -5.27
C LEU A 247 32.69 -32.30 -6.05
N PRO A 248 32.17 -32.88 -7.15
CA PRO A 248 31.05 -32.27 -7.88
C PRO A 248 29.82 -32.15 -6.97
N ASP A 249 29.16 -30.98 -7.02
CA ASP A 249 28.01 -30.61 -6.19
C ASP A 249 28.25 -30.68 -4.66
N GLY A 250 29.51 -30.63 -4.21
CA GLY A 250 29.84 -30.76 -2.78
C GLY A 250 29.50 -32.13 -2.17
N LYS A 251 29.23 -33.15 -2.99
CA LYS A 251 28.97 -34.52 -2.50
C LYS A 251 30.26 -35.13 -1.98
N TYR A 252 30.32 -35.37 -0.66
CA TYR A 252 31.45 -36.03 -0.02
C TYR A 252 31.67 -37.43 -0.59
N THR A 253 32.71 -37.59 -1.41
CA THR A 253 33.18 -38.86 -1.93
C THR A 253 34.62 -39.08 -1.47
N VAL A 254 34.94 -40.31 -1.11
CA VAL A 254 36.28 -40.68 -0.63
C VAL A 254 37.02 -41.40 -1.77
N PRO A 255 38.32 -41.15 -1.96
CA PRO A 255 39.12 -41.90 -2.92
C PRO A 255 39.07 -43.41 -2.63
N THR A 256 39.04 -44.22 -3.69
CA THR A 256 39.02 -45.69 -3.55
C THR A 256 40.40 -46.32 -3.52
N LYS A 257 41.41 -45.64 -4.08
CA LYS A 257 42.81 -46.08 -4.18
C LYS A 257 43.77 -44.90 -4.02
N CYS A 258 44.99 -45.19 -3.59
CA CYS A 258 46.05 -44.19 -3.49
C CYS A 258 46.71 -44.00 -4.86
N LEU A 259 47.04 -42.76 -5.23
CA LEU A 259 47.73 -42.44 -6.48
C LEU A 259 49.21 -42.87 -6.48
N VAL A 260 49.81 -43.09 -5.31
CA VAL A 260 51.20 -43.56 -5.19
C VAL A 260 51.28 -45.01 -5.69
N PRO A 261 52.06 -45.32 -6.75
CA PRO A 261 52.08 -46.65 -7.38
C PRO A 261 52.47 -47.79 -6.42
N GLU A 262 53.31 -47.48 -5.43
CA GLU A 262 53.80 -48.43 -4.44
C GLU A 262 52.84 -48.63 -3.26
N CYS A 263 51.84 -47.76 -3.10
CA CYS A 263 50.93 -47.80 -1.96
C CYS A 263 49.59 -48.48 -2.30
N ARG A 264 49.24 -49.55 -1.57
CA ARG A 264 47.94 -50.24 -1.69
C ARG A 264 46.86 -49.69 -0.75
N GLY A 265 46.99 -48.44 -0.31
CA GLY A 265 46.12 -47.83 0.69
C GLY A 265 44.71 -47.61 0.18
N ARG A 266 43.71 -48.05 0.95
CA ARG A 266 42.27 -47.87 0.65
C ARG A 266 41.54 -46.99 1.68
N SER A 267 42.23 -46.61 2.75
CA SER A 267 41.70 -45.78 3.82
C SER A 267 42.30 -44.38 3.75
N PHE A 268 41.41 -43.38 3.77
CA PHE A 268 41.77 -41.99 3.59
C PHE A 268 41.12 -41.14 4.68
N THR A 269 41.89 -40.18 5.18
CA THR A 269 41.44 -39.17 6.14
C THR A 269 41.33 -37.83 5.43
N ALA A 270 40.17 -37.18 5.52
CA ALA A 270 39.97 -35.87 4.92
C ALA A 270 40.77 -34.80 5.69
N LYS A 271 41.67 -34.09 5.01
CA LYS A 271 42.46 -32.99 5.55
C LYS A 271 41.85 -31.65 5.17
N ARG A 272 40.91 -31.18 5.99
CA ARG A 272 40.19 -29.90 5.77
C ARG A 272 41.09 -28.67 5.83
N SER A 273 42.18 -28.73 6.62
CA SER A 273 43.14 -27.62 6.77
C SER A 273 44.22 -27.56 5.69
N SER A 274 44.22 -28.49 4.74
CA SER A 274 45.23 -28.52 3.67
C SER A 274 44.96 -27.41 2.64
N PRO A 275 46.00 -26.76 2.09
CA PRO A 275 45.84 -25.80 0.98
C PRO A 275 45.30 -26.44 -0.30
N LEU A 276 45.37 -27.78 -0.41
CA LEU A 276 44.78 -28.53 -1.52
C LEU A 276 43.24 -28.70 -1.38
N THR A 277 42.68 -28.35 -0.22
CA THR A 277 41.23 -28.27 -0.02
C THR A 277 40.77 -26.87 -0.43
N VAL A 278 40.04 -26.79 -1.54
CA VAL A 278 39.53 -25.55 -2.10
C VAL A 278 38.05 -25.43 -1.76
N THR A 279 37.71 -24.34 -1.09
CA THR A 279 36.33 -23.96 -0.76
C THR A 279 35.95 -22.68 -1.49
N VAL A 280 34.67 -22.56 -1.79
CA VAL A 280 34.09 -21.46 -2.56
C VAL A 280 32.84 -20.98 -1.82
N ASP A 281 32.60 -19.68 -1.79
CA ASP A 281 31.38 -19.15 -1.17
C ASP A 281 30.14 -19.55 -1.98
N TRP A 282 29.13 -20.01 -1.25
CA TRP A 282 27.85 -20.49 -1.77
C TRP A 282 26.71 -19.83 -1.01
N GLN A 283 25.67 -19.45 -1.73
CA GLN A 283 24.46 -18.86 -1.18
C GLN A 283 23.25 -19.32 -1.98
N SER A 284 22.14 -19.60 -1.30
CA SER A 284 20.87 -19.93 -1.94
C SER A 284 19.90 -18.76 -1.83
N ILE A 285 19.28 -18.41 -2.95
CA ILE A 285 18.21 -17.41 -3.03
C ILE A 285 16.93 -18.06 -3.57
N LYS A 286 15.77 -17.60 -3.09
CA LYS A 286 14.46 -18.04 -3.57
C LYS A 286 13.77 -16.92 -4.32
N ILE A 287 13.47 -17.16 -5.58
CA ILE A 287 12.88 -16.18 -6.50
C ILE A 287 11.42 -16.53 -6.73
N GLN A 288 10.55 -15.52 -6.71
CA GLN A 288 9.12 -15.61 -7.00
C GLN A 288 8.78 -14.97 -8.34
N GLU A 289 7.83 -15.59 -9.05
CA GLU A 289 7.31 -15.10 -10.32
C GLU A 289 6.65 -13.72 -10.18
N LEU A 290 6.91 -12.82 -11.13
CA LEU A 290 6.23 -11.52 -11.21
C LEU A 290 4.78 -11.74 -11.62
N MET A 291 3.83 -11.13 -10.90
CA MET A 291 2.41 -11.24 -11.22
C MET A 291 2.05 -10.31 -12.40
N SER A 292 1.83 -10.86 -13.59
CA SER A 292 1.18 -10.15 -14.70
C SER A 292 -0.36 -10.28 -14.60
N GLU A 293 -1.11 -9.36 -15.22
CA GLU A 293 -2.58 -9.32 -15.11
C GLU A 293 -3.25 -10.58 -15.66
N ASP A 294 -2.70 -11.16 -16.74
CA ASP A 294 -3.15 -12.45 -17.31
C ASP A 294 -2.97 -13.64 -16.35
N HIS A 295 -2.33 -13.43 -15.19
CA HIS A 295 -2.03 -14.48 -14.20
C HIS A 295 -2.71 -14.26 -12.84
N ARG A 296 -3.57 -13.25 -12.71
CA ARG A 296 -4.44 -13.07 -11.54
C ARG A 296 -5.76 -13.84 -11.62
N GLU A 297 -5.91 -14.72 -12.61
CA GLU A 297 -7.01 -15.68 -12.67
C GLU A 297 -6.99 -16.58 -11.41
N ALA A 298 -8.00 -16.38 -10.56
CA ALA A 298 -8.51 -17.20 -9.46
C ALA A 298 -7.51 -18.16 -8.76
N GLY A 299 -6.94 -17.71 -7.63
CA GLY A 299 -6.49 -18.61 -6.55
C GLY A 299 -5.20 -19.40 -6.77
N ARG A 300 -4.45 -19.16 -7.85
CA ARG A 300 -3.16 -19.84 -8.09
C ARG A 300 -2.04 -19.24 -7.24
N ILE A 301 -1.35 -20.08 -6.47
CA ILE A 301 -0.17 -19.69 -5.70
C ILE A 301 0.99 -19.36 -6.68
N PRO A 302 1.64 -18.20 -6.54
CA PRO A 302 2.79 -17.83 -7.36
C PRO A 302 3.93 -18.83 -7.19
N ARG A 303 4.55 -19.24 -8.30
CA ARG A 303 5.63 -20.24 -8.25
C ARG A 303 6.91 -19.62 -7.72
N THR A 304 7.67 -20.44 -7.01
CA THR A 304 8.99 -20.08 -6.50
C THR A 304 10.03 -21.09 -6.97
N VAL A 305 11.23 -20.61 -7.24
CA VAL A 305 12.37 -21.42 -7.68
C VAL A 305 13.57 -21.05 -6.82
N GLU A 306 14.33 -22.07 -6.40
CA GLU A 306 15.60 -21.89 -5.69
C GLU A 306 16.73 -21.72 -6.70
N CYS A 307 17.58 -20.72 -6.48
CA CYS A 307 18.75 -20.44 -7.30
C CYS A 307 19.99 -20.44 -6.41
N GLU A 308 21.03 -21.10 -6.85
CA GLU A 308 22.33 -21.16 -6.16
C GLU A 308 23.28 -20.12 -6.78
N LEU A 309 23.87 -19.31 -5.91
CA LEU A 309 24.88 -18.30 -6.23
C LEU A 309 26.23 -18.79 -5.72
N ILE A 310 27.27 -18.61 -6.53
CA ILE A 310 28.61 -19.12 -6.28
C ILE A 310 29.63 -18.01 -6.52
N GLN A 311 30.69 -17.93 -5.71
CA GLN A 311 31.79 -16.95 -5.81
C GLN A 311 31.31 -15.49 -5.82
N ASP A 312 31.56 -14.77 -6.91
CA ASP A 312 31.31 -13.35 -7.12
C ASP A 312 29.83 -12.97 -7.11
N LEU A 313 28.95 -13.94 -7.36
CA LEU A 313 27.50 -13.73 -7.35
C LEU A 313 26.92 -13.69 -5.92
N VAL A 314 27.66 -14.16 -4.92
CA VAL A 314 27.22 -14.18 -3.53
C VAL A 314 27.07 -12.74 -3.01
N ASP A 315 26.03 -12.50 -2.22
CA ASP A 315 25.67 -11.19 -1.66
C ASP A 315 25.33 -10.11 -2.70
N SER A 316 25.08 -10.51 -3.96
CA SER A 316 24.68 -9.59 -5.04
C SER A 316 23.25 -9.06 -4.92
N CYS A 317 22.41 -9.71 -4.10
CA CYS A 317 20.96 -9.48 -4.05
C CYS A 317 20.43 -9.41 -2.62
N VAL A 318 19.49 -8.49 -2.40
CA VAL A 318 18.78 -8.33 -1.13
C VAL A 318 17.33 -8.81 -1.28
N PRO A 319 16.68 -9.35 -0.23
CA PRO A 319 15.25 -9.66 -0.27
C PRO A 319 14.42 -8.44 -0.70
N GLY A 320 13.49 -8.63 -1.63
CA GLY A 320 12.67 -7.57 -2.23
C GLY A 320 13.19 -7.02 -3.57
N ASP A 321 14.40 -7.39 -3.98
CA ASP A 321 14.94 -6.97 -5.27
C ASP A 321 14.35 -7.76 -6.44
N MET A 322 14.16 -7.06 -7.56
CA MET A 322 13.79 -7.68 -8.83
C MET A 322 15.06 -7.98 -9.60
N VAL A 323 15.28 -9.27 -9.84
CA VAL A 323 16.50 -9.78 -10.45
C VAL A 323 16.16 -10.59 -11.69
N THR A 324 17.02 -10.49 -12.70
CA THR A 324 17.03 -11.43 -13.81
C THR A 324 18.23 -12.35 -13.61
N VAL A 325 17.93 -13.63 -13.41
CA VAL A 325 18.93 -14.68 -13.20
C VAL A 325 19.02 -15.52 -14.47
N ASN A 326 20.21 -15.57 -15.04
CA ASN A 326 20.54 -16.45 -16.15
C ASN A 326 21.33 -17.62 -15.59
N GLY A 327 20.95 -18.85 -15.93
CA GLY A 327 21.56 -20.01 -15.33
C GLY A 327 21.14 -21.32 -15.96
N ILE A 328 21.74 -22.39 -15.44
CA ILE A 328 21.52 -23.76 -15.89
C ILE A 328 20.53 -24.41 -14.94
N VAL A 329 19.50 -25.06 -15.48
CA VAL A 329 18.53 -25.79 -14.66
C VAL A 329 19.13 -27.13 -14.24
N LYS A 330 19.36 -27.31 -12.94
CA LYS A 330 19.88 -28.53 -12.32
C LYS A 330 18.84 -29.20 -11.43
N VAL A 331 19.15 -30.41 -11.00
CA VAL A 331 18.29 -31.22 -10.13
C VAL A 331 18.99 -31.54 -8.83
N SER A 332 18.29 -31.34 -7.71
CA SER A 332 18.75 -31.72 -6.39
C SER A 332 17.91 -32.88 -5.85
N ASN A 333 18.56 -33.77 -5.10
CA ASN A 333 17.89 -34.87 -4.42
C ASN A 333 17.34 -34.37 -3.09
N THR A 334 16.04 -34.50 -2.88
CA THR A 334 15.42 -34.16 -1.59
C THR A 334 15.95 -35.10 -0.50
N ARG A 335 16.80 -34.59 0.39
CA ARG A 335 17.29 -35.32 1.58
C ARG A 335 16.37 -35.10 2.77
N ASP A 336 15.07 -35.23 2.59
CA ASP A 336 14.12 -35.13 3.71
C ASP A 336 13.96 -36.49 4.39
N GLY A 337 14.62 -36.63 5.54
CA GLY A 337 14.25 -37.56 6.59
C GLY A 337 15.34 -38.53 7.06
N ASN A 338 15.55 -38.57 8.39
CA ASN A 338 16.31 -39.55 9.17
C ASN A 338 15.80 -41.00 9.00
N PHE A 339 15.94 -41.60 7.81
CA PHE A 339 15.61 -43.03 7.62
C PHE A 339 16.70 -43.76 6.84
N LYS A 340 17.11 -44.91 7.39
CA LYS A 340 18.23 -45.78 6.97
C LYS A 340 18.09 -46.41 5.56
N ASN A 341 17.10 -46.04 4.74
CA ASN A 341 16.92 -46.59 3.39
C ASN A 341 17.24 -45.54 2.33
N LYS A 342 18.49 -45.54 1.90
CA LYS A 342 19.12 -44.50 1.07
C LYS A 342 18.80 -44.58 -0.43
N ASN A 343 18.00 -45.54 -0.90
CA ASN A 343 18.02 -45.92 -2.32
C ASN A 343 16.78 -45.62 -3.17
N ASN A 344 15.61 -45.23 -2.62
CA ASN A 344 14.37 -45.26 -3.42
C ASN A 344 13.53 -43.97 -3.37
N LYS A 345 14.12 -42.82 -3.71
CA LYS A 345 13.31 -41.64 -4.11
C LYS A 345 13.91 -41.04 -5.39
N CYS A 346 13.24 -41.30 -6.52
CA CYS A 346 13.54 -40.70 -7.84
C CYS A 346 12.80 -39.36 -8.05
N MET A 347 12.40 -38.70 -6.97
CA MET A 347 11.80 -37.36 -7.03
C MET A 347 12.91 -36.34 -6.88
N PHE A 348 13.07 -35.51 -7.89
CA PHE A 348 14.09 -34.47 -7.95
C PHE A 348 13.43 -33.09 -7.87
N LEU A 349 14.05 -32.17 -7.14
CA LEU A 349 13.67 -30.76 -7.12
C LEU A 349 14.53 -30.00 -8.13
N LEU A 350 13.88 -29.23 -9.00
CA LEU A 350 14.59 -28.34 -9.94
C LEU A 350 15.09 -27.11 -9.18
N TYR A 351 16.36 -26.79 -9.35
CA TYR A 351 16.96 -25.53 -8.92
C TYR A 351 17.78 -24.96 -10.09
N ILE A 352 18.13 -23.69 -10.02
CA ILE A 352 18.94 -23.02 -11.05
C ILE A 352 20.31 -22.73 -10.46
N GLU A 353 21.36 -23.22 -11.11
CA GLU A 353 22.70 -22.72 -10.86
C GLU A 353 22.87 -21.42 -11.64
N ALA A 354 22.99 -20.31 -10.92
CA ALA A 354 23.08 -19.00 -11.53
C ALA A 354 24.45 -18.82 -12.20
N ASN A 355 24.44 -18.49 -13.48
CA ASN A 355 25.63 -17.98 -14.16
C ASN A 355 25.73 -16.47 -14.04
N SER A 356 24.65 -15.71 -14.14
CA SER A 356 24.69 -14.27 -13.92
C SER A 356 23.43 -13.79 -13.22
N VAL A 357 23.59 -12.74 -12.42
CA VAL A 357 22.49 -12.08 -11.74
C VAL A 357 22.56 -10.60 -12.06
N SER A 358 21.51 -10.09 -12.69
CA SER A 358 21.37 -8.67 -12.98
C SER A 358 20.28 -8.08 -12.09
N ASN A 359 20.68 -7.14 -11.22
CA ASN A 359 19.76 -6.44 -10.33
C ASN A 359 19.28 -5.15 -11.00
N SER A 360 17.97 -5.00 -11.15
CA SER A 360 17.33 -3.84 -11.78
C SER A 360 17.53 -2.51 -11.03
N LYS A 361 17.94 -2.55 -9.75
CA LYS A 361 18.21 -1.35 -8.92
C LYS A 361 19.68 -0.92 -8.87
N GLY A 362 20.61 -1.81 -9.23
CA GLY A 362 22.02 -1.76 -8.84
C GLY A 362 22.98 -0.98 -9.74
N GLN A 363 22.61 -0.59 -10.95
CA GLN A 363 23.46 0.26 -11.82
C GLN A 363 23.40 1.74 -11.40
N LYS A 364 23.75 2.03 -10.15
CA LYS A 364 24.17 3.36 -9.71
C LYS A 364 25.65 3.30 -9.35
N SER A 365 26.55 3.68 -10.28
CA SER A 365 28.01 3.92 -10.16
C SER A 365 28.76 3.11 -11.25
N LYS A 366 29.65 3.63 -12.11
CA LYS A 366 30.67 4.68 -11.85
C LYS A 366 31.27 5.37 -13.09
N ASN A 367 30.65 5.34 -14.28
CA ASN A 367 31.13 6.13 -15.42
C ASN A 367 30.11 7.24 -15.74
N ALA A 368 30.52 8.47 -15.48
CA ALA A 368 29.94 9.65 -16.09
C ALA A 368 30.35 9.67 -17.58
N GLU A 369 29.46 10.21 -18.41
CA GLU A 369 29.68 10.55 -19.82
C GLU A 369 29.67 9.37 -20.80
N ASP A 370 28.47 8.79 -21.01
CA ASP A 370 27.85 8.62 -22.35
C ASP A 370 26.74 7.55 -22.32
N GLY A 371 25.59 7.87 -22.92
CA GLY A 371 24.61 6.91 -23.42
C GLY A 371 23.66 6.22 -22.42
N ALA A 372 22.39 6.64 -22.45
CA ALA A 372 21.19 5.89 -22.05
C ALA A 372 21.13 5.26 -20.64
N SER A 373 20.40 5.96 -19.77
CA SER A 373 19.95 5.59 -18.43
C SER A 373 19.34 4.18 -18.29
N HIS A 374 20.11 3.20 -17.79
CA HIS A 374 19.57 1.91 -17.33
C HIS A 374 19.28 1.92 -15.82
N ARG A 375 18.05 2.32 -15.44
CA ARG A 375 17.47 2.09 -14.09
C ARG A 375 16.02 1.65 -14.23
N VAL A 376 15.70 0.47 -13.68
CA VAL A 376 14.40 -0.24 -13.75
C VAL A 376 13.90 -0.45 -15.18
N SER A 377 14.35 -1.52 -15.85
CA SER A 377 13.85 -1.85 -17.20
C SER A 377 12.44 -2.47 -17.16
N LEU A 378 11.42 -1.62 -17.18
CA LEU A 378 10.30 -1.89 -18.07
C LEU A 378 10.85 -1.62 -19.47
N ASP A 379 11.12 -2.68 -20.23
CA ASP A 379 11.56 -2.51 -21.62
C ASP A 379 10.37 -1.93 -22.40
N PHE A 380 10.50 -0.68 -22.85
CA PHE A 380 9.46 -0.02 -23.63
C PHE A 380 9.62 -0.40 -25.10
N SER A 381 8.59 -0.97 -25.70
CA SER A 381 8.55 -1.13 -27.15
C SER A 381 8.38 0.24 -27.82
N LEU A 382 8.84 0.39 -29.07
CA LEU A 382 8.54 1.58 -29.87
C LEU A 382 7.03 1.90 -29.91
N LYS A 383 6.18 0.86 -29.95
CA LYS A 383 4.72 1.02 -29.89
C LYS A 383 4.25 1.62 -28.57
N ASP A 384 4.88 1.25 -27.46
CA ASP A 384 4.54 1.79 -26.14
C ASP A 384 4.92 3.26 -26.05
N LEU A 385 6.06 3.65 -26.63
CA LEU A 385 6.51 5.05 -26.66
C LEU A 385 5.56 5.93 -27.48
N TYR A 386 5.12 5.47 -28.65
CA TYR A 386 4.10 6.17 -29.44
C TYR A 386 2.79 6.34 -28.65
N ALA A 387 2.33 5.29 -27.98
CA ALA A 387 1.12 5.37 -27.17
C ALA A 387 1.27 6.33 -25.98
N ILE A 388 2.44 6.37 -25.33
CA ILE A 388 2.74 7.33 -24.26
C ILE A 388 2.70 8.78 -24.80
N GLN A 389 3.26 9.01 -25.99
CA GLN A 389 3.24 10.31 -26.64
C GLN A 389 1.81 10.76 -27.00
N GLU A 390 0.98 9.84 -27.51
CA GLU A 390 -0.44 10.11 -27.80
C GLU A 390 -1.24 10.45 -26.55
N ILE A 391 -0.98 9.75 -25.43
CA ILE A 391 -1.59 10.05 -24.14
C ILE A 391 -1.18 11.45 -23.67
N GLN A 392 0.11 11.78 -23.74
CA GLN A 392 0.63 13.09 -23.32
C GLN A 392 0.03 14.25 -24.15
N ALA A 393 -0.27 14.02 -25.43
CA ALA A 393 -0.81 15.04 -26.33
C ALA A 393 -2.28 15.42 -26.02
N GLN A 394 -2.97 14.70 -25.13
CA GLN A 394 -4.36 15.01 -24.76
C GLN A 394 -4.46 16.28 -23.90
N GLU A 395 -5.36 17.20 -24.26
CA GLU A 395 -5.52 18.49 -23.57
C GLU A 395 -5.91 18.36 -22.09
N ASN A 396 -6.77 17.38 -21.75
CA ASN A 396 -7.25 17.16 -20.39
C ASN A 396 -6.70 15.86 -19.79
N LEU A 397 -5.37 15.73 -19.75
CA LEU A 397 -4.70 14.50 -19.32
C LEU A 397 -5.06 14.07 -17.89
N LEU A 398 -5.12 15.01 -16.94
CA LEU A 398 -5.48 14.70 -15.54
C LEU A 398 -6.87 14.07 -15.47
N LYS A 399 -7.86 14.65 -16.18
CA LYS A 399 -9.23 14.12 -16.25
C LYS A 399 -9.24 12.71 -16.85
N LEU A 400 -8.46 12.48 -17.90
CA LEU A 400 -8.34 11.18 -18.56
C LEU A 400 -7.80 10.10 -17.61
N ILE A 401 -6.67 10.38 -16.94
CA ILE A 401 -6.02 9.43 -16.03
C ILE A 401 -6.91 9.13 -14.82
N VAL A 402 -7.50 10.16 -14.21
CA VAL A 402 -8.34 10.03 -13.02
C VAL A 402 -9.56 9.15 -13.27
N ASN A 403 -10.23 9.34 -14.41
CA ASN A 403 -11.39 8.55 -14.78
C ASN A 403 -11.02 7.16 -15.31
N SER A 404 -9.82 6.98 -15.87
CA SER A 404 -9.30 5.67 -16.31
C SER A 404 -8.79 4.78 -15.17
N LEU A 405 -8.42 5.35 -14.01
CA LEU A 405 -7.89 4.59 -12.86
C LEU A 405 -8.88 3.56 -12.31
N CYS A 406 -10.15 3.95 -12.20
CA CYS A 406 -11.21 3.10 -11.71
C CYS A 406 -12.53 3.48 -12.41
N PRO A 407 -12.77 2.95 -13.62
CA PRO A 407 -13.99 3.23 -14.38
C PRO A 407 -15.21 2.52 -13.78
N THR A 408 -15.02 1.48 -12.95
CA THR A 408 -16.11 0.74 -12.33
C THR A 408 -16.86 1.52 -11.25
N ILE A 409 -16.20 2.48 -10.61
CA ILE A 409 -16.79 3.30 -9.54
C ILE A 409 -17.15 4.67 -10.11
N TYR A 410 -18.41 5.07 -9.98
CA TYR A 410 -18.85 6.40 -10.34
C TYR A 410 -18.49 7.45 -9.27
N GLY A 411 -18.15 8.67 -9.69
CA GLY A 411 -17.86 9.78 -8.79
C GLY A 411 -16.50 9.72 -8.09
N HIS A 412 -16.41 10.43 -6.94
CA HIS A 412 -15.21 10.56 -6.11
C HIS A 412 -13.95 11.01 -6.86
N GLU A 413 -14.09 11.99 -7.76
CA GLU A 413 -13.02 12.40 -8.69
C GLU A 413 -11.79 12.94 -7.96
N ILE A 414 -11.99 13.72 -6.89
CA ILE A 414 -10.89 14.27 -6.07
C ILE A 414 -10.10 13.17 -5.35
N VAL A 415 -10.79 12.10 -4.93
CA VAL A 415 -10.16 10.96 -4.24
C VAL A 415 -9.30 10.19 -5.25
N LYS A 416 -9.85 9.92 -6.44
CA LYS A 416 -9.13 9.30 -7.56
C LYS A 416 -7.95 10.16 -8.02
N ALA A 417 -8.08 11.49 -8.02
CA ALA A 417 -6.98 12.42 -8.29
C ALA A 417 -5.87 12.27 -7.26
N GLY A 418 -6.19 12.28 -5.96
CA GLY A 418 -5.20 12.02 -4.90
C GLY A 418 -4.50 10.66 -5.08
N LEU A 419 -5.25 9.59 -5.33
CA LEU A 419 -4.69 8.25 -5.58
C LEU A 419 -3.79 8.23 -6.82
N SER A 420 -4.14 8.97 -7.87
CA SER A 420 -3.31 9.13 -9.08
C SER A 420 -2.00 9.84 -8.76
N LEU A 421 -2.02 10.91 -7.98
CA LEU A 421 -0.79 11.60 -7.54
C LEU A 421 0.13 10.67 -6.74
N ALA A 422 -0.42 9.77 -5.92
CA ALA A 422 0.38 8.76 -5.22
C ALA A 422 0.98 7.69 -6.13
N LEU A 423 0.34 7.35 -7.26
CA LEU A 423 0.90 6.44 -8.26
C LEU A 423 2.16 6.98 -8.92
N PHE A 424 2.14 8.26 -9.31
CA PHE A 424 3.29 8.94 -9.90
C PHE A 424 4.36 9.26 -8.84
N GLY A 425 3.95 9.65 -7.63
CA GLY A 425 4.84 9.99 -6.51
C GLY A 425 5.69 11.24 -6.75
N GLY A 426 6.37 11.72 -5.71
CA GLY A 426 7.32 12.85 -5.81
C GLY A 426 8.73 12.41 -6.18
N CYS A 427 9.68 13.35 -6.20
CA CYS A 427 11.11 13.07 -6.45
C CYS A 427 11.82 12.67 -5.15
N GLN A 428 12.63 11.60 -5.20
CA GLN A 428 13.53 11.29 -4.08
C GLN A 428 14.72 12.26 -4.12
N LYS A 429 14.83 13.12 -3.11
CA LYS A 429 15.92 14.10 -2.96
C LYS A 429 16.85 13.69 -1.83
N TYR A 430 18.07 14.21 -1.85
CA TYR A 430 19.05 14.05 -0.78
C TYR A 430 19.37 15.42 -0.19
N VAL A 431 19.43 15.53 1.13
CA VAL A 431 19.70 16.81 1.81
C VAL A 431 21.14 17.29 1.55
N ASP A 432 22.09 16.35 1.52
CA ASP A 432 23.51 16.60 1.27
C ASP A 432 24.07 15.52 0.33
N ASP A 433 24.77 15.92 -0.73
CA ASP A 433 25.42 14.98 -1.67
C ASP A 433 26.50 14.12 -1.00
N LYS A 434 27.09 14.61 0.09
CA LYS A 434 28.15 13.92 0.85
C LYS A 434 27.61 12.89 1.84
N ASN A 435 26.59 13.24 2.63
CA ASN A 435 26.00 12.34 3.64
C ASN A 435 24.80 11.52 3.12
N ARG A 436 24.30 11.82 1.91
CA ARG A 436 23.20 11.10 1.22
C ARG A 436 22.02 10.76 2.13
N ILE A 437 21.61 11.68 2.99
CA ILE A 437 20.42 11.50 3.83
C ILE A 437 19.19 11.56 2.90
N PRO A 438 18.44 10.46 2.71
CA PRO A 438 17.31 10.44 1.79
C PRO A 438 16.13 11.20 2.40
N VAL A 439 15.57 12.13 1.62
CA VAL A 439 14.28 12.74 1.91
C VAL A 439 13.21 11.91 1.22
N ARG A 440 12.17 11.52 1.96
CA ARG A 440 11.01 10.81 1.42
C ARG A 440 10.39 11.61 0.27
N GLY A 441 10.24 10.98 -0.89
CA GLY A 441 9.54 11.55 -2.05
C GLY A 441 8.12 10.98 -2.25
N ASP A 442 7.85 9.81 -1.68
CA ASP A 442 6.61 9.07 -1.89
C ASP A 442 5.50 9.55 -0.93
N PRO A 443 4.31 9.95 -1.44
CA PRO A 443 3.19 10.34 -0.59
C PRO A 443 2.43 9.10 -0.06
N HIS A 444 1.74 9.28 1.05
CA HIS A 444 0.90 8.29 1.71
C HIS A 444 -0.54 8.80 1.82
N ILE A 445 -1.50 7.93 1.53
CA ILE A 445 -2.92 8.30 1.47
C ILE A 445 -3.75 7.35 2.34
N LEU A 446 -4.67 7.92 3.11
CA LEU A 446 -5.66 7.18 3.89
C LEU A 446 -7.06 7.51 3.37
N VAL A 447 -7.84 6.48 3.04
CA VAL A 447 -9.24 6.60 2.65
C VAL A 447 -10.11 6.01 3.76
N VAL A 448 -10.88 6.86 4.41
CA VAL A 448 -11.82 6.52 5.47
C VAL A 448 -13.22 6.70 4.92
N GLY A 449 -14.15 5.83 5.31
CA GLY A 449 -15.54 6.10 5.01
C GLY A 449 -16.48 5.00 5.44
N ASP A 450 -17.74 5.14 5.11
CA ASP A 450 -18.74 4.12 5.40
C ASP A 450 -18.52 2.87 4.51
N PRO A 451 -18.96 1.67 4.94
CA PRO A 451 -18.98 0.47 4.11
C PRO A 451 -19.78 0.67 2.83
N GLY A 452 -19.41 0.00 1.75
CA GLY A 452 -20.16 0.03 0.49
C GLY A 452 -19.75 1.13 -0.50
N LEU A 453 -18.92 2.10 -0.12
CA LEU A 453 -18.44 3.19 -0.98
C LEU A 453 -17.30 2.81 -1.94
N GLY A 454 -17.10 1.52 -2.24
CA GLY A 454 -16.10 1.06 -3.21
C GLY A 454 -14.62 1.22 -2.82
N LYS A 455 -14.29 1.53 -1.56
CA LYS A 455 -12.91 1.78 -1.09
C LYS A 455 -11.93 0.65 -1.40
N SER A 456 -12.28 -0.60 -1.08
CA SER A 456 -11.44 -1.77 -1.36
C SER A 456 -11.24 -1.98 -2.86
N GLN A 457 -12.24 -1.69 -3.68
CA GLN A 457 -12.13 -1.76 -5.14
C GLN A 457 -11.20 -0.66 -5.70
N MET A 458 -11.28 0.58 -5.19
CA MET A 458 -10.31 1.63 -5.55
C MET A 458 -8.89 1.21 -5.20
N LEU A 459 -8.70 0.67 -3.99
CA LEU A 459 -7.39 0.23 -3.52
C LEU A 459 -6.81 -0.90 -4.38
N GLN A 460 -7.64 -1.88 -4.73
CA GLN A 460 -7.26 -2.96 -5.65
C GLN A 460 -6.93 -2.41 -7.03
N ALA A 461 -7.74 -1.50 -7.58
CA ALA A 461 -7.47 -0.89 -8.88
C ALA A 461 -6.11 -0.17 -8.89
N VAL A 462 -5.79 0.60 -7.85
CA VAL A 462 -4.49 1.27 -7.69
C VAL A 462 -3.34 0.27 -7.59
N CYS A 463 -3.48 -0.79 -6.80
CA CYS A 463 -2.46 -1.85 -6.70
C CYS A 463 -2.28 -2.62 -8.01
N ASN A 464 -3.32 -2.68 -8.85
CA ASN A 464 -3.23 -3.29 -10.17
C ASN A 464 -2.50 -2.34 -11.12
N VAL A 465 -2.87 -1.08 -11.17
CA VAL A 465 -2.25 -0.11 -12.09
C VAL A 465 -0.78 0.19 -11.73
N ALA A 466 -0.39 0.10 -10.45
CA ALA A 466 0.98 0.32 -10.02
C ALA A 466 1.97 -0.67 -10.68
N PRO A 467 3.19 -0.22 -11.06
CA PRO A 467 4.22 -1.11 -11.61
C PRO A 467 4.69 -2.16 -10.60
N ARG A 468 4.63 -1.84 -9.30
CA ARG A 468 4.90 -2.74 -8.17
C ARG A 468 3.83 -2.56 -7.10
N GLY A 469 2.67 -3.18 -7.28
CA GLY A 469 1.57 -3.11 -6.32
C GLY A 469 1.45 -4.38 -5.49
N VAL A 470 1.55 -4.25 -4.17
CA VAL A 470 1.29 -5.32 -3.21
C VAL A 470 -0.01 -5.00 -2.47
N TYR A 471 -0.99 -5.89 -2.55
CA TYR A 471 -2.27 -5.76 -1.85
C TYR A 471 -2.31 -6.65 -0.62
N VAL A 472 -2.78 -6.10 0.48
CA VAL A 472 -2.72 -6.71 1.80
C VAL A 472 -3.99 -6.38 2.57
N CYS A 473 -4.54 -7.35 3.31
CA CYS A 473 -5.66 -7.14 4.22
C CYS A 473 -5.17 -7.14 5.67
N GLY A 474 -5.48 -6.06 6.41
CA GLY A 474 -5.05 -5.81 7.79
C GLY A 474 -5.42 -6.92 8.78
N ASN A 475 -6.58 -7.58 8.58
CA ASN A 475 -7.03 -8.71 9.39
C ASN A 475 -6.14 -9.95 9.23
N THR A 476 -5.67 -10.21 8.02
CA THR A 476 -4.90 -11.42 7.69
C THR A 476 -3.40 -11.24 7.93
N THR A 477 -2.93 -9.99 7.99
CA THR A 477 -1.52 -9.73 8.19
C THR A 477 -1.08 -9.80 9.62
N THR A 478 0.17 -10.22 9.78
CA THR A 478 0.92 -10.12 11.02
C THR A 478 2.06 -9.12 10.82
N ALA A 479 2.67 -8.63 11.91
CA ALA A 479 3.84 -7.74 11.81
C ALA A 479 4.97 -8.39 10.99
N SER A 480 5.13 -9.70 11.18
CA SER A 480 5.97 -10.60 10.40
C SER A 480 5.65 -10.57 8.90
N GLY A 481 4.39 -10.74 8.51
CA GLY A 481 3.96 -10.73 7.10
C GLY A 481 4.06 -9.36 6.41
N LEU A 482 4.04 -8.27 7.17
CA LEU A 482 4.23 -6.91 6.65
C LEU A 482 5.70 -6.54 6.49
N THR A 483 6.53 -6.93 7.46
CA THR A 483 7.94 -6.53 7.54
C THR A 483 8.85 -7.59 6.97
N VAL A 484 9.57 -8.32 7.83
CA VAL A 484 10.58 -9.32 7.48
C VAL A 484 10.50 -10.42 8.52
N THR A 485 10.47 -11.65 8.08
CA THR A 485 10.51 -12.84 8.93
C THR A 485 11.87 -13.50 8.88
N LEU A 486 12.29 -14.03 10.02
CA LEU A 486 13.38 -15.00 10.07
C LEU A 486 12.76 -16.39 10.02
N SER A 487 12.95 -17.09 8.91
CA SER A 487 12.57 -18.50 8.79
C SER A 487 13.79 -19.37 9.01
N ARG A 488 13.60 -20.46 9.75
CA ARG A 488 14.64 -21.46 9.97
C ARG A 488 14.55 -22.51 8.88
N ASP A 489 15.62 -22.70 8.13
CA ASP A 489 15.70 -23.75 7.14
C ASP A 489 15.66 -25.13 7.80
N SER A 490 14.79 -26.03 7.33
CA SER A 490 14.65 -27.37 7.89
C SER A 490 15.84 -28.27 7.54
N ALA A 491 16.50 -28.03 6.40
CA ALA A 491 17.63 -28.84 5.95
C ALA A 491 18.92 -28.49 6.72
N THR A 492 19.17 -27.20 6.92
CA THR A 492 20.44 -26.72 7.49
C THR A 492 20.32 -26.25 8.93
N GLY A 493 19.11 -25.96 9.41
CA GLY A 493 18.88 -25.42 10.75
C GLY A 493 19.27 -23.95 10.90
N ASP A 494 19.69 -23.29 9.82
CA ASP A 494 20.12 -21.89 9.81
C ASP A 494 18.94 -20.94 9.63
N PHE A 495 19.08 -19.72 10.16
CA PHE A 495 18.12 -18.65 9.93
C PHE A 495 18.31 -18.02 8.56
N SER A 496 17.21 -17.62 7.94
CA SER A 496 17.17 -16.98 6.63
C SER A 496 16.14 -15.87 6.65
N LEU A 497 16.41 -14.81 5.90
CA LEU A 497 15.54 -13.65 5.84
C LEU A 497 14.47 -13.87 4.76
N GLU A 498 13.21 -13.67 5.13
CA GLU A 498 12.06 -13.68 4.24
C GLU A 498 11.42 -12.30 4.21
N ALA A 499 11.27 -11.74 3.01
CA ALA A 499 10.65 -10.44 2.80
C ALA A 499 9.12 -10.51 2.98
N GLY A 500 8.57 -9.60 3.78
CA GLY A 500 7.14 -9.33 3.88
C GLY A 500 6.68 -8.28 2.86
N ALA A 501 5.40 -7.91 2.95
CA ALA A 501 4.72 -7.10 1.94
C ALA A 501 5.38 -5.74 1.66
N LEU A 502 5.85 -5.02 2.69
CA LEU A 502 6.44 -3.69 2.53
C LEU A 502 7.79 -3.75 1.79
N VAL A 503 8.59 -4.79 2.04
CA VAL A 503 9.90 -4.97 1.39
C VAL A 503 9.72 -5.45 -0.05
N LEU A 504 8.74 -6.33 -0.30
CA LEU A 504 8.38 -6.75 -1.66
C LEU A 504 7.86 -5.58 -2.51
N GLY A 505 7.18 -4.63 -1.87
CA GLY A 505 6.64 -3.43 -2.49
C GLY A 505 7.63 -2.29 -2.75
N ASP A 506 8.94 -2.43 -2.43
CA ASP A 506 9.95 -1.34 -2.56
C ASP A 506 9.89 -0.64 -3.94
N GLN A 507 9.89 0.69 -3.92
CA GLN A 507 9.69 1.60 -5.07
C GLN A 507 8.32 1.47 -5.76
N GLY A 508 7.32 0.97 -5.04
CA GLY A 508 5.96 0.75 -5.52
C GLY A 508 4.89 1.26 -4.57
N ILE A 509 3.75 0.58 -4.58
CA ILE A 509 2.61 0.85 -3.70
C ILE A 509 2.31 -0.37 -2.85
N CYS A 510 2.11 -0.15 -1.56
CA CYS A 510 1.54 -1.12 -0.65
C CYS A 510 0.11 -0.68 -0.30
N GLY A 511 -0.88 -1.42 -0.82
CA GLY A 511 -2.29 -1.20 -0.51
C GLY A 511 -2.70 -2.02 0.71
N ILE A 512 -3.19 -1.36 1.75
CA ILE A 512 -3.63 -2.00 2.99
C ILE A 512 -5.13 -1.76 3.19
N ASP A 513 -5.93 -2.81 3.09
CA ASP A 513 -7.36 -2.78 3.41
C ASP A 513 -7.61 -3.10 4.89
N GLU A 514 -8.76 -2.69 5.41
CA GLU A 514 -9.16 -2.88 6.82
C GLU A 514 -8.09 -2.41 7.81
N PHE A 515 -7.51 -1.23 7.52
CA PHE A 515 -6.43 -0.66 8.30
C PHE A 515 -6.82 -0.48 9.78
N ASP A 516 -8.10 -0.23 10.07
CA ASP A 516 -8.64 -0.11 11.43
C ASP A 516 -8.52 -1.39 12.28
N LYS A 517 -8.32 -2.55 11.66
CA LYS A 517 -8.18 -3.83 12.36
C LYS A 517 -6.75 -4.17 12.76
N MET A 518 -5.78 -3.38 12.32
CA MET A 518 -4.38 -3.58 12.66
C MET A 518 -4.14 -3.10 14.10
N GLY A 519 -3.63 -3.99 14.97
CA GLY A 519 -3.30 -3.65 16.36
C GLY A 519 -1.82 -3.27 16.52
N ASN A 520 -1.00 -4.27 16.81
CA ASN A 520 0.42 -4.10 17.15
C ASN A 520 1.33 -3.81 15.93
N GLN A 521 0.77 -3.77 14.73
CA GLN A 521 1.50 -3.66 13.46
C GLN A 521 1.84 -2.21 13.11
N HIS A 522 1.20 -1.24 13.76
CA HIS A 522 1.45 0.18 13.52
C HIS A 522 2.88 0.61 13.81
N GLN A 523 3.56 -0.01 14.80
CA GLN A 523 4.95 0.36 15.12
C GLN A 523 5.89 0.12 13.94
N ALA A 524 5.75 -1.03 13.28
CA ALA A 524 6.50 -1.36 12.07
C ALA A 524 6.20 -0.40 10.91
N LEU A 525 4.93 -0.02 10.76
CA LEU A 525 4.51 0.93 9.73
C LEU A 525 5.05 2.33 9.98
N LEU A 526 5.13 2.77 11.25
CA LEU A 526 5.72 4.07 11.59
C LEU A 526 7.16 4.13 11.05
N GLU A 527 8.00 3.15 11.39
CA GLU A 527 9.39 3.11 10.90
C GLU A 527 9.47 3.19 9.37
N ALA A 528 8.70 2.35 8.68
CA ALA A 528 8.68 2.32 7.22
C ALA A 528 8.17 3.63 6.57
N MET A 529 7.13 4.27 7.13
CA MET A 529 6.54 5.51 6.59
C MET A 529 7.46 6.73 6.77
N GLU A 530 8.30 6.75 7.80
CA GLU A 530 9.19 7.89 8.07
C GLU A 530 10.56 7.72 7.42
N GLN A 531 11.19 6.57 7.64
CA GLN A 531 12.58 6.33 7.25
C GLN A 531 12.69 5.62 5.89
N GLN A 532 11.58 5.08 5.36
CA GLN A 532 11.56 4.25 4.16
C GLN A 532 12.52 3.03 4.23
N SER A 533 12.79 2.57 5.45
CA SER A 533 13.61 1.39 5.77
C SER A 533 13.03 0.67 6.97
N ILE A 534 13.29 -0.63 7.07
CA ILE A 534 12.89 -1.47 8.19
C ILE A 534 14.15 -2.08 8.79
N SER A 535 14.42 -1.76 10.05
CA SER A 535 15.51 -2.36 10.83
C SER A 535 15.03 -3.62 11.53
N LEU A 536 15.83 -4.68 11.41
CA LEU A 536 15.60 -5.97 12.03
C LEU A 536 16.81 -6.33 12.88
N ALA A 537 16.59 -6.55 14.18
CA ALA A 537 17.59 -7.06 15.12
C ALA A 537 17.02 -8.30 15.83
N LYS A 538 17.21 -9.49 15.24
CA LYS A 538 16.67 -10.76 15.77
C LYS A 538 17.64 -11.92 15.51
N ALA A 539 17.70 -12.86 16.45
CA ALA A 539 18.54 -14.08 16.35
C ALA A 539 20.02 -13.80 16.00
N GLY A 540 20.57 -12.67 16.46
CA GLY A 540 21.95 -12.25 16.17
C GLY A 540 22.15 -11.61 14.79
N ILE A 541 21.10 -11.50 13.97
CA ILE A 541 21.13 -10.80 12.69
C ILE A 541 20.62 -9.38 12.91
N VAL A 542 21.48 -8.40 12.59
CA VAL A 542 21.13 -6.98 12.56
C VAL A 542 21.24 -6.51 11.13
N CYS A 543 20.12 -6.16 10.50
CA CYS A 543 20.09 -5.66 9.14
C CYS A 543 19.05 -4.54 9.00
N SER A 544 19.24 -3.66 8.01
CA SER A 544 18.25 -2.68 7.59
C SER A 544 17.89 -2.94 6.14
N LEU A 545 16.60 -3.13 5.88
CA LEU A 545 16.08 -3.46 4.56
C LEU A 545 15.30 -2.28 3.99
N PRO A 546 15.51 -1.88 2.72
CA PRO A 546 14.80 -0.76 2.12
C PRO A 546 13.32 -1.09 1.93
N ALA A 547 12.45 -0.14 2.24
CA ALA A 547 11.00 -0.23 2.10
C ALA A 547 10.42 1.10 1.60
N ARG A 548 10.95 1.62 0.48
CA ARG A 548 10.54 2.90 -0.13
C ARG A 548 9.22 2.71 -0.87
N THR A 549 8.14 2.59 -0.11
CA THR A 549 6.81 2.30 -0.65
C THR A 549 5.84 3.41 -0.32
N SER A 550 4.95 3.74 -1.25
CA SER A 550 3.77 4.54 -0.94
C SER A 550 2.73 3.65 -0.28
N ILE A 551 2.33 3.99 0.95
CA ILE A 551 1.24 3.31 1.64
C ILE A 551 -0.08 3.98 1.27
N ILE A 552 -1.00 3.17 0.72
CA ILE A 552 -2.39 3.58 0.51
C ILE A 552 -3.24 2.67 1.39
N ALA A 553 -3.95 3.26 2.34
CA ALA A 553 -4.73 2.53 3.32
C ALA A 553 -6.22 2.82 3.16
N ALA A 554 -7.05 1.80 3.32
CA ALA A 554 -8.49 1.94 3.45
C ALA A 554 -8.91 1.53 4.87
N ALA A 555 -9.74 2.36 5.51
CA ALA A 555 -10.21 2.12 6.87
C ALA A 555 -11.73 2.30 6.99
N ASN A 556 -12.32 1.58 7.93
CA ASN A 556 -13.71 1.74 8.32
C ASN A 556 -13.79 2.45 9.69
N PRO A 557 -14.79 3.32 9.92
CA PRO A 557 -15.07 3.85 11.25
C PRO A 557 -15.54 2.72 12.18
N VAL A 558 -15.21 2.81 13.47
CA VAL A 558 -15.47 1.75 14.48
C VAL A 558 -16.96 1.35 14.56
N GLY A 559 -17.87 2.30 14.36
CA GLY A 559 -19.32 2.09 14.41
C GLY A 559 -19.97 1.74 13.08
N GLY A 560 -19.19 1.46 12.02
CA GLY A 560 -19.71 1.28 10.67
C GLY A 560 -20.14 2.57 9.97
N HIS A 561 -20.54 3.60 10.73
CA HIS A 561 -20.84 4.92 10.20
C HIS A 561 -19.92 5.98 10.79
N TYR A 562 -19.50 6.92 9.93
CA TYR A 562 -18.67 8.04 10.34
C TYR A 562 -19.50 9.06 11.10
N ASN A 563 -19.22 9.21 12.40
CA ASN A 563 -19.92 10.19 13.23
C ASN A 563 -19.21 11.54 13.11
N LYS A 564 -19.84 12.49 12.41
CA LYS A 564 -19.35 13.89 12.37
C LYS A 564 -19.16 14.47 13.77
N GLY A 565 -19.97 14.03 14.74
CA GLY A 565 -19.89 14.35 16.17
C GLY A 565 -18.53 14.08 16.84
N LYS A 566 -17.75 13.12 16.33
CA LYS A 566 -16.47 12.64 16.90
C LYS A 566 -15.29 13.06 16.01
N THR A 567 -14.09 13.11 16.59
CA THR A 567 -12.86 13.38 15.82
C THR A 567 -12.49 12.19 14.93
N VAL A 568 -11.69 12.42 13.88
CA VAL A 568 -11.20 11.34 13.00
C VAL A 568 -10.45 10.27 13.79
N SER A 569 -9.60 10.67 14.75
CA SER A 569 -8.86 9.75 15.61
C SER A 569 -9.76 8.88 16.48
N GLU A 570 -10.86 9.45 17.02
CA GLU A 570 -11.85 8.69 17.79
C GLU A 570 -12.68 7.76 16.90
N ASN A 571 -13.07 8.23 15.72
CA ASN A 571 -13.83 7.43 14.75
C ASN A 571 -13.04 6.20 14.27
N LEU A 572 -11.71 6.29 14.17
CA LEU A 572 -10.83 5.21 13.71
C LEU A 572 -10.15 4.42 14.84
N LYS A 573 -10.14 4.92 16.08
CA LYS A 573 -9.37 4.36 17.21
C LYS A 573 -7.86 4.26 16.93
N MET A 574 -7.30 5.25 16.22
CA MET A 574 -5.88 5.31 15.87
C MET A 574 -5.18 6.50 16.54
N GLY A 575 -3.87 6.34 16.81
CA GLY A 575 -3.06 7.41 17.38
C GLY A 575 -2.82 8.57 16.41
N SER A 576 -2.83 9.81 16.92
CA SER A 576 -2.59 11.04 16.13
C SER A 576 -1.22 11.04 15.44
N ALA A 577 -0.21 10.40 16.05
CA ALA A 577 1.13 10.26 15.48
C ALA A 577 1.12 9.50 14.14
N LEU A 578 0.26 8.48 13.97
CA LEU A 578 0.14 7.71 12.74
C LEU A 578 -0.65 8.50 11.68
N LEU A 579 -1.76 9.12 12.09
CA LEU A 579 -2.57 9.96 11.20
C LEU A 579 -1.77 11.12 10.61
N SER A 580 -0.88 11.73 11.39
CA SER A 580 -0.02 12.82 10.93
C SER A 580 1.01 12.44 9.86
N ARG A 581 1.24 11.14 9.61
CA ARG A 581 2.19 10.65 8.61
C ARG A 581 1.57 10.39 7.24
N PHE A 582 0.25 10.32 7.18
CA PHE A 582 -0.48 10.36 5.93
C PHE A 582 -0.49 11.78 5.40
N ASP A 583 -0.14 11.94 4.14
CA ASP A 583 -0.13 13.24 3.46
C ASP A 583 -1.56 13.68 3.12
N LEU A 584 -2.41 12.73 2.72
CA LEU A 584 -3.84 12.98 2.45
C LEU A 584 -4.72 12.00 3.23
N VAL A 585 -5.78 12.53 3.83
CA VAL A 585 -6.83 11.76 4.50
C VAL A 585 -8.17 12.10 3.86
N PHE A 586 -8.72 11.17 3.07
CA PHE A 586 -10.03 11.34 2.45
C PHE A 586 -11.11 10.71 3.32
N ILE A 587 -12.18 11.46 3.58
CA ILE A 587 -13.35 10.99 4.32
C ILE A 587 -14.52 10.91 3.33
N LEU A 588 -15.01 9.69 3.11
CA LEU A 588 -16.14 9.38 2.26
C LEU A 588 -17.36 9.13 3.15
N LEU A 589 -18.37 9.97 3.00
CA LEU A 589 -19.62 9.86 3.74
C LEU A 589 -20.70 9.39 2.77
N ASP A 590 -21.49 8.42 3.20
CA ASP A 590 -22.69 8.06 2.47
C ASP A 590 -23.79 9.08 2.78
N THR A 591 -24.09 9.94 1.80
CA THR A 591 -25.17 10.93 1.91
C THR A 591 -26.22 10.62 0.85
N PRO A 592 -27.45 10.25 1.25
CA PRO A 592 -28.51 9.92 0.29
C PRO A 592 -28.81 11.14 -0.57
N ASN A 593 -28.67 11.00 -1.88
CA ASN A 593 -28.90 12.07 -2.83
C ASN A 593 -29.46 11.47 -4.12
N GLU A 594 -30.72 11.79 -4.40
CA GLU A 594 -31.49 11.19 -5.49
C GLU A 594 -30.79 11.35 -6.86
N ASP A 595 -30.23 12.53 -7.14
CA ASP A 595 -29.49 12.76 -8.39
C ASP A 595 -28.24 11.89 -8.47
N HIS A 596 -27.44 11.85 -7.41
CA HIS A 596 -26.19 11.09 -7.37
C HIS A 596 -26.46 9.58 -7.46
N ASP A 597 -27.49 9.11 -6.77
CA ASP A 597 -27.88 7.69 -6.72
C ASP A 597 -28.47 7.25 -8.06
N HIS A 598 -29.23 8.14 -8.74
CA HIS A 598 -29.67 7.91 -10.11
C HIS A 598 -28.46 7.68 -11.03
N PHE A 599 -27.48 8.58 -11.04
CA PHE A 599 -26.29 8.44 -11.89
C PHE A 599 -25.44 7.20 -11.55
N LEU A 600 -25.26 6.92 -10.26
CA LEU A 600 -24.56 5.72 -9.81
C LEU A 600 -25.27 4.46 -10.31
N SER A 601 -26.59 4.40 -10.19
CA SER A 601 -27.39 3.25 -10.62
C SER A 601 -27.31 3.05 -12.14
N GLU A 602 -27.41 4.12 -12.91
CA GLU A 602 -27.27 4.11 -14.37
C GLU A 602 -25.88 3.57 -14.78
N HIS A 603 -24.82 4.08 -14.15
CA HIS A 603 -23.45 3.64 -14.40
C HIS A 603 -23.23 2.16 -14.08
N VAL A 604 -23.75 1.69 -12.95
CA VAL A 604 -23.64 0.28 -12.54
C VAL A 604 -24.42 -0.63 -13.49
N MET A 605 -25.60 -0.21 -13.93
CA MET A 605 -26.41 -0.98 -14.89
C MET A 605 -25.74 -1.04 -16.27
N ALA A 606 -25.15 0.07 -16.73
CA ALA A 606 -24.41 0.13 -17.99
C ALA A 606 -23.18 -0.82 -17.98
N MET A 607 -22.44 -0.86 -16.87
CA MET A 607 -21.29 -1.76 -16.73
C MET A 607 -21.71 -3.24 -16.70
N ARG A 608 -22.87 -3.57 -16.13
CA ARG A 608 -23.38 -4.96 -16.05
C ARG A 608 -24.01 -5.46 -17.33
N SER A 609 -24.63 -4.58 -18.13
CA SER A 609 -25.26 -4.96 -19.40
C SER A 609 -24.26 -5.35 -20.49
N GLY A 610 -22.95 -5.21 -20.23
CA GLY A 610 -21.89 -5.60 -21.16
C GLY A 610 -21.80 -4.71 -22.39
N ALA A 611 -22.47 -3.55 -22.37
CA ALA A 611 -22.30 -2.50 -23.36
C ALA A 611 -20.86 -1.94 -23.24
N LYS A 612 -19.92 -2.58 -23.92
CA LYS A 612 -18.59 -2.02 -24.22
C LYS A 612 -18.68 -0.79 -25.14
N GLU A 613 -19.85 -0.51 -25.70
CA GLU A 613 -20.11 0.80 -26.31
C GLU A 613 -20.38 1.82 -25.21
N ILE A 614 -19.43 2.75 -25.08
CA ILE A 614 -19.61 4.12 -24.59
C ILE A 614 -21.07 4.57 -24.74
N VAL A 615 -21.69 4.93 -23.60
CA VAL A 615 -22.81 5.87 -23.44
C VAL A 615 -23.54 6.21 -24.75
N ARG A 616 -24.30 5.26 -25.28
CA ARG A 616 -25.27 5.52 -26.36
C ARG A 616 -26.67 5.29 -25.84
N SER A 617 -27.34 6.43 -25.65
CA SER A 617 -28.78 6.60 -25.79
C SER A 617 -29.68 5.92 -24.75
N ALA A 618 -29.99 6.68 -23.71
CA ALA A 618 -31.38 6.86 -23.34
C ALA A 618 -31.83 8.24 -23.84
N ASN A 619 -32.37 8.31 -25.06
CA ASN A 619 -33.18 9.45 -25.49
C ASN A 619 -34.44 9.46 -24.61
N VAL A 620 -34.39 10.18 -23.49
CA VAL A 620 -35.61 10.59 -22.80
C VAL A 620 -36.11 11.82 -23.53
N THR A 621 -37.09 11.61 -24.41
CA THR A 621 -37.98 12.66 -24.90
C THR A 621 -38.71 13.28 -23.71
N ARG A 622 -38.18 14.37 -23.16
CA ARG A 622 -38.96 15.40 -22.50
C ARG A 622 -38.66 16.71 -23.20
N GLU A 623 -39.65 17.18 -23.95
CA GLU A 623 -39.74 18.57 -24.37
C GLU A 623 -39.82 19.42 -23.10
N ASP A 624 -38.68 19.99 -22.70
CA ASP A 624 -38.64 21.19 -21.86
C ASP A 624 -37.55 22.10 -22.44
N THR A 625 -37.89 22.74 -23.56
CA THR A 625 -37.35 24.04 -23.92
C THR A 625 -37.79 25.05 -22.87
N GLN A 626 -36.90 25.39 -21.93
CA GLN A 626 -36.65 26.76 -21.46
C GLN A 626 -35.50 26.78 -20.43
N GLU A 627 -34.38 27.36 -20.88
CA GLU A 627 -33.42 28.17 -20.12
C GLU A 627 -32.77 27.60 -18.83
N SER A 628 -31.49 27.24 -18.95
CA SER A 628 -30.49 27.81 -18.05
C SER A 628 -29.27 28.28 -18.86
N ASN A 629 -29.30 29.57 -19.19
CA ASN A 629 -28.17 30.33 -19.66
C ASN A 629 -27.12 30.39 -18.54
N GLY A 630 -26.14 29.47 -18.56
CA GLY A 630 -24.86 29.64 -17.89
C GLY A 630 -23.90 30.36 -18.85
N SER A 631 -23.47 31.55 -18.45
CA SER A 631 -22.47 32.43 -19.08
C SER A 631 -21.43 31.73 -19.98
N VAL A 632 -21.49 32.03 -21.28
CA VAL A 632 -20.55 31.57 -22.33
C VAL A 632 -19.22 32.37 -22.34
N LEU A 633 -18.84 33.02 -21.24
CA LEU A 633 -17.66 33.91 -21.20
C LEU A 633 -16.75 33.73 -19.97
N GLU A 634 -16.87 32.66 -19.20
CA GLU A 634 -15.89 32.33 -18.15
C GLU A 634 -14.80 31.41 -18.68
N ALA A 635 -13.55 31.85 -18.56
CA ALA A 635 -12.37 31.06 -18.91
C ALA A 635 -12.35 29.72 -18.12
N PRO A 636 -11.87 28.61 -18.71
CA PRO A 636 -11.85 27.30 -18.06
C PRO A 636 -11.03 27.23 -16.76
N SER A 637 -10.25 28.26 -16.44
CA SER A 637 -9.41 28.36 -15.24
C SER A 637 -10.16 28.69 -13.94
N GLU A 638 -11.37 29.25 -14.00
CA GLU A 638 -12.09 29.73 -12.79
C GLU A 638 -13.02 28.70 -12.14
N ARG A 639 -13.25 27.55 -12.79
CA ARG A 639 -14.10 26.48 -12.24
C ARG A 639 -13.33 25.60 -11.24
N PRO A 640 -13.96 25.16 -10.12
CA PRO A 640 -13.29 24.30 -9.14
C PRO A 640 -12.86 22.98 -9.78
N LEU A 641 -11.70 22.43 -9.35
CA LEU A 641 -11.11 21.21 -9.92
C LEU A 641 -12.09 20.03 -9.96
N ARG A 642 -12.95 19.92 -8.95
CA ARG A 642 -13.99 18.87 -8.89
C ARG A 642 -14.91 18.90 -10.12
N GLU A 643 -15.29 20.08 -10.61
CA GLU A 643 -16.15 20.21 -11.79
C GLU A 643 -15.38 19.97 -13.08
N ARG A 644 -14.10 20.39 -13.14
CA ARG A 644 -13.22 20.12 -14.29
C ARG A 644 -12.98 18.62 -14.50
N LEU A 645 -12.94 17.83 -13.43
CA LEU A 645 -12.72 16.38 -13.50
C LEU A 645 -13.97 15.55 -13.81
N LYS A 646 -15.16 16.11 -13.63
CA LYS A 646 -16.43 15.40 -13.91
C LYS A 646 -16.61 15.14 -15.40
N LEU A 647 -17.16 13.98 -15.73
CA LEU A 647 -17.57 13.64 -17.09
C LEU A 647 -18.91 14.30 -17.40
N ASN A 648 -18.99 15.03 -18.51
CA ASN A 648 -20.24 15.67 -18.94
C ASN A 648 -21.14 14.67 -19.67
N ARG A 649 -22.47 14.90 -19.62
CA ARG A 649 -23.45 14.06 -20.32
C ARG A 649 -23.19 14.09 -21.83
N GLY A 650 -22.99 12.91 -22.43
CA GLY A 650 -22.75 12.76 -23.88
C GLY A 650 -21.29 12.99 -24.33
N GLU A 651 -20.37 13.25 -23.40
CA GLU A 651 -18.94 13.31 -23.71
C GLU A 651 -18.40 11.89 -23.97
N HIS A 652 -17.83 11.65 -25.15
CA HIS A 652 -17.25 10.37 -25.50
C HIS A 652 -15.97 10.15 -24.68
N PHE A 653 -16.03 9.28 -23.68
CA PHE A 653 -14.89 8.94 -22.83
C PHE A 653 -14.36 7.55 -23.15
N ASP A 654 -13.15 7.48 -23.71
CA ASP A 654 -12.43 6.22 -23.90
C ASP A 654 -11.43 6.01 -22.75
N ALA A 655 -11.66 4.99 -21.93
CA ALA A 655 -10.86 4.73 -20.75
C ALA A 655 -9.56 4.01 -21.12
N LEU A 656 -8.43 4.51 -20.60
CA LEU A 656 -7.13 3.87 -20.85
C LEU A 656 -7.07 2.48 -20.21
N PRO A 657 -6.66 1.44 -20.95
CA PRO A 657 -6.43 0.12 -20.38
C PRO A 657 -5.37 0.17 -19.27
N HIS A 658 -5.59 -0.58 -18.18
CA HIS A 658 -4.66 -0.61 -17.04
C HIS A 658 -3.23 -0.99 -17.41
N GLN A 659 -3.03 -1.85 -18.41
CA GLN A 659 -1.70 -2.23 -18.90
C GLN A 659 -0.95 -1.04 -19.48
N LEU A 660 -1.64 -0.22 -20.27
CA LEU A 660 -1.05 0.98 -20.88
C LEU A 660 -0.81 2.05 -19.81
N LEU A 661 -1.75 2.23 -18.89
CA LEU A 661 -1.60 3.15 -17.75
C LEU A 661 -0.41 2.76 -16.85
N ARG A 662 -0.21 1.46 -16.59
CA ARG A 662 0.95 0.94 -15.84
C ARG A 662 2.27 1.28 -16.55
N LYS A 663 2.34 1.12 -17.87
CA LYS A 663 3.53 1.50 -18.66
C LYS A 663 3.77 3.00 -18.62
N TYR A 664 2.72 3.81 -18.77
CA TYR A 664 2.79 5.27 -18.68
C TYR A 664 3.34 5.73 -17.32
N ILE A 665 2.83 5.18 -16.21
CA ILE A 665 3.33 5.47 -14.86
C ILE A 665 4.77 5.00 -14.69
N GLY A 666 5.11 3.81 -15.19
CA GLY A 666 6.48 3.30 -15.18
C GLY A 666 7.46 4.24 -15.89
N TYR A 667 7.07 4.73 -17.08
CA TYR A 667 7.85 5.68 -17.86
C TYR A 667 8.02 7.01 -17.11
N ALA A 668 6.92 7.60 -16.62
CA ALA A 668 6.94 8.86 -15.89
C ALA A 668 7.84 8.82 -14.64
N ARG A 669 7.80 7.72 -13.88
CA ARG A 669 8.65 7.53 -12.69
C ARG A 669 10.13 7.32 -13.03
N GLN A 670 10.43 6.75 -14.20
CA GLN A 670 11.79 6.44 -14.63
C GLN A 670 12.51 7.65 -15.23
N TYR A 671 11.82 8.43 -16.07
CA TYR A 671 12.45 9.49 -16.87
C TYR A 671 12.18 10.91 -16.39
N VAL A 672 11.11 11.16 -15.61
CA VAL A 672 10.67 12.53 -15.29
C VAL A 672 10.93 12.88 -13.83
N HIS A 673 11.76 13.90 -13.62
CA HIS A 673 12.19 14.36 -12.30
C HIS A 673 11.87 15.86 -12.10
N PRO A 674 10.61 16.20 -11.78
CA PRO A 674 10.20 17.59 -11.70
C PRO A 674 10.90 18.38 -10.59
N GLN A 675 11.19 19.64 -10.90
CA GLN A 675 11.67 20.65 -9.95
C GLN A 675 10.60 21.72 -9.71
N LEU A 676 10.52 22.22 -8.48
CA LEU A 676 9.51 23.20 -8.10
C LEU A 676 9.88 24.60 -8.62
N ALA A 677 8.98 25.23 -9.39
CA ALA A 677 9.16 26.63 -9.78
C ALA A 677 9.05 27.57 -8.57
N PRO A 678 9.75 28.73 -8.58
CA PRO A 678 9.69 29.68 -7.47
C PRO A 678 8.26 30.25 -7.25
N GLU A 679 7.46 30.35 -8.31
CA GLU A 679 6.07 30.80 -8.22
C GLU A 679 5.18 29.79 -7.50
N ALA A 680 5.31 28.50 -7.83
CA ALA A 680 4.63 27.40 -7.15
C ALA A 680 5.01 27.35 -5.66
N ALA A 681 6.30 27.53 -5.35
CA ALA A 681 6.78 27.55 -3.97
C ALA A 681 6.12 28.65 -3.12
N ARG A 682 5.87 29.84 -3.69
CA ARG A 682 5.17 30.93 -3.01
C ARG A 682 3.72 30.55 -2.67
N VAL A 683 2.99 29.98 -3.63
CA VAL A 683 1.60 29.52 -3.41
C VAL A 683 1.52 28.51 -2.27
N LEU A 684 2.44 27.53 -2.25
CA LEU A 684 2.49 26.52 -1.19
C LEU A 684 2.86 27.13 0.17
N GLN A 685 3.80 28.08 0.18
CA GLN A 685 4.20 28.79 1.39
C GLN A 685 3.04 29.61 1.98
N ASP A 686 2.34 30.38 1.14
CA ASP A 686 1.22 31.22 1.55
C ASP A 686 0.10 30.37 2.15
N PHE A 687 -0.25 29.27 1.48
CA PHE A 687 -1.25 28.32 1.99
C PHE A 687 -0.82 27.66 3.30
N TYR A 688 0.45 27.25 3.45
CA TYR A 688 0.96 26.68 4.70
C TYR A 688 0.91 27.68 5.86
N LEU A 689 1.26 28.94 5.61
CA LEU A 689 1.17 30.00 6.61
C LEU A 689 -0.28 30.31 6.98
N GLU A 690 -1.20 30.29 6.02
CA GLU A 690 -2.64 30.44 6.27
C GLU A 690 -3.16 29.32 7.19
N LEU A 691 -2.86 28.07 6.85
CA LEU A 691 -3.22 26.91 7.67
C LEU A 691 -2.68 27.05 9.10
N ARG A 692 -1.42 27.48 9.26
CA ARG A 692 -0.78 27.62 10.58
C ARG A 692 -1.36 28.76 11.40
N LYS A 693 -1.82 29.85 10.77
CA LYS A 693 -2.51 30.95 11.46
C LYS A 693 -3.87 30.50 12.02
N GLN A 694 -4.59 29.66 11.29
CA GLN A 694 -5.92 29.18 11.69
C GLN A 694 -5.87 28.18 12.87
N ASN A 695 -4.77 27.42 13.03
CA ASN A 695 -4.62 26.39 14.08
C ASN A 695 -3.88 26.82 15.36
N GLN A 696 -3.95 28.09 15.78
CA GLN A 696 -3.30 28.55 17.03
C GLN A 696 -4.05 28.18 18.34
N GLY A 697 -5.15 27.41 18.25
CA GLY A 697 -5.86 26.89 19.42
C GLY A 697 -5.09 25.78 20.15
N ILE A 698 -5.18 25.75 21.48
CA ILE A 698 -4.42 24.87 22.40
C ILE A 698 -4.70 23.37 22.16
N ASP A 699 -5.80 23.01 21.50
CA ASP A 699 -6.30 21.64 21.34
C ASP A 699 -6.32 21.15 19.87
N GLY A 700 -5.60 21.85 18.99
CA GLY A 700 -5.33 21.55 17.57
C GLY A 700 -4.48 20.29 17.35
N THR A 701 -4.72 19.46 16.33
CA THR A 701 -3.60 18.66 15.78
C THR A 701 -2.57 19.63 15.18
N PRO A 702 -1.31 19.64 15.65
CA PRO A 702 -0.36 20.66 15.25
C PRO A 702 -0.02 20.53 13.76
N ILE A 703 -0.15 21.62 13.01
CA ILE A 703 0.36 21.68 11.63
C ILE A 703 1.88 21.72 11.70
N THR A 704 2.48 20.61 11.30
CA THR A 704 3.93 20.44 11.25
C THR A 704 4.47 20.77 9.87
N THR A 705 5.79 20.92 9.77
CA THR A 705 6.51 21.06 8.49
C THR A 705 6.27 19.88 7.54
N ARG A 706 5.84 18.72 8.05
CA ARG A 706 5.45 17.56 7.22
C ARG A 706 4.37 17.91 6.21
N GLN A 707 3.40 18.76 6.58
CA GLN A 707 2.33 19.17 5.68
C GLN A 707 2.84 20.01 4.50
N LEU A 708 3.87 20.83 4.72
CA LEU A 708 4.54 21.54 3.64
C LEU A 708 5.32 20.56 2.73
N GLU A 709 6.00 19.57 3.30
CA GLU A 709 6.64 18.52 2.52
C GLU A 709 5.62 17.70 1.71
N SER A 710 4.45 17.39 2.30
CA SER A 710 3.33 16.73 1.62
C SER A 710 2.90 17.51 0.37
N LEU A 711 2.69 18.82 0.52
CA LEU A 711 2.33 19.70 -0.59
C LEU A 711 3.38 19.70 -1.71
N ILE A 712 4.66 19.76 -1.35
CA ILE A 712 5.76 19.71 -2.32
C ILE A 712 5.75 18.37 -3.08
N ARG A 713 5.66 17.23 -2.37
CA ARG A 713 5.63 15.89 -2.97
C ARG A 713 4.45 15.70 -3.92
N LEU A 714 3.27 16.19 -3.53
CA LEU A 714 2.05 16.10 -4.35
C LEU A 714 2.14 16.99 -5.59
N THR A 715 2.74 18.18 -5.48
CA THR A 715 2.95 19.11 -6.60
C THR A 715 3.98 18.56 -7.61
N GLU A 716 5.03 17.91 -7.12
CA GLU A 716 5.97 17.14 -7.95
C GLU A 716 5.26 15.95 -8.62
N GLY A 717 4.40 15.21 -7.91
CA GLY A 717 3.61 14.14 -8.50
C GLY A 717 2.65 14.63 -9.60
N ARG A 718 2.08 15.83 -9.42
CA ARG A 718 1.15 16.45 -10.37
C ARG A 718 1.82 16.85 -11.68
N SER A 719 3.02 17.42 -11.62
CA SER A 719 3.82 17.77 -12.80
C SER A 719 4.38 16.52 -13.50
N ARG A 720 4.81 15.51 -12.73
CA ARG A 720 5.25 14.21 -13.26
C ARG A 720 4.14 13.50 -14.05
N LEU A 721 2.89 13.61 -13.63
CA LEU A 721 1.74 13.01 -14.32
C LEU A 721 1.63 13.48 -15.78
N GLU A 722 2.00 14.73 -16.07
CA GLU A 722 2.02 15.33 -17.42
C GLU A 722 3.39 15.25 -18.11
N LEU A 723 4.33 14.50 -17.54
CA LEU A 723 5.70 14.38 -18.03
C LEU A 723 6.45 15.73 -18.08
N ARG A 724 6.09 16.68 -17.21
CA ARG A 724 6.76 17.98 -17.10
C ARG A 724 7.93 17.93 -16.12
N GLU A 725 9.05 18.56 -16.48
CA GLU A 725 10.26 18.66 -15.64
C GLU A 725 10.21 19.85 -14.67
N VAL A 726 9.25 20.76 -14.83
CA VAL A 726 9.06 21.92 -13.95
C VAL A 726 7.63 21.94 -13.46
N ALA A 727 7.46 22.05 -12.13
CA ALA A 727 6.16 22.16 -11.49
C ALA A 727 5.71 23.62 -11.47
N THR A 728 4.56 23.87 -12.08
CA THR A 728 4.00 25.20 -12.33
C THR A 728 3.12 25.72 -11.20
N LYS A 729 2.72 26.99 -11.28
CA LYS A 729 1.79 27.59 -10.31
C LYS A 729 0.43 26.90 -10.33
N GLU A 730 -0.11 26.55 -11.51
CA GLU A 730 -1.41 25.87 -11.60
C GLU A 730 -1.38 24.50 -10.90
N ASP A 731 -0.26 23.76 -10.99
CA ASP A 731 -0.11 22.47 -10.30
C ASP A 731 -0.23 22.62 -8.78
N ALA A 732 0.39 23.66 -8.22
CA ALA A 732 0.32 23.96 -6.81
C ALA A 732 -1.10 24.34 -6.38
N GLU A 733 -1.82 25.13 -7.19
CA GLU A 733 -3.20 25.51 -6.91
C GLU A 733 -4.15 24.30 -6.93
N GLU A 734 -4.01 23.40 -7.91
CA GLU A 734 -4.79 22.16 -7.99
C GLU A 734 -4.54 21.24 -6.79
N VAL A 735 -3.27 21.08 -6.38
CA VAL A 735 -2.90 20.30 -5.19
C VAL A 735 -3.44 20.93 -3.91
N VAL A 736 -3.42 22.26 -3.80
CA VAL A 736 -4.04 22.98 -2.66
C VAL A 736 -5.54 22.70 -2.60
N GLN A 737 -6.25 22.62 -3.73
CA GLN A 737 -7.67 22.26 -3.74
C GLN A 737 -7.91 20.83 -3.25
N ILE A 738 -7.07 19.86 -3.67
CA ILE A 738 -7.13 18.47 -3.18
C ILE A 738 -6.87 18.42 -1.67
N MET A 739 -5.87 19.17 -1.20
CA MET A 739 -5.53 19.24 0.23
C MET A 739 -6.66 19.87 1.05
N LYS A 740 -7.25 20.98 0.57
CA LYS A 740 -8.42 21.61 1.21
C LYS A 740 -9.58 20.63 1.31
N TYR A 741 -9.85 19.83 0.28
CA TYR A 741 -10.90 18.80 0.32
C TYR A 741 -10.62 17.73 1.38
N SER A 742 -9.37 17.28 1.51
CA SER A 742 -8.95 16.34 2.56
C SER A 742 -9.13 16.94 3.97
N LEU A 743 -8.78 18.21 4.16
CA LEU A 743 -8.92 18.91 5.44
C LEU A 743 -10.39 19.21 5.78
N LEU A 744 -11.22 19.59 4.80
CA LEU A 744 -12.64 19.91 5.00
C LEU A 744 -13.38 18.78 5.71
N GLY A 745 -13.24 17.53 5.26
CA GLY A 745 -13.89 16.39 5.94
C GLY A 745 -13.38 16.13 7.36
N THR A 746 -12.16 16.56 7.67
CA THR A 746 -11.48 16.35 8.95
C THR A 746 -11.90 17.38 10.00
N TYR A 747 -12.15 18.63 9.56
CA TYR A 747 -12.42 19.79 10.43
C TYR A 747 -13.82 20.42 10.26
N SER A 748 -14.67 19.91 9.38
CA SER A 748 -16.04 20.42 9.22
C SER A 748 -16.96 19.99 10.36
N ASP A 749 -17.73 20.92 10.89
CA ASP A 749 -18.86 20.66 11.78
C ASP A 749 -20.07 20.05 11.06
N GLU A 750 -21.08 19.61 11.83
CA GLU A 750 -22.37 19.10 11.32
C GLU A 750 -23.05 20.08 10.36
N PHE A 751 -22.72 21.38 10.44
CA PHE A 751 -23.22 22.46 9.60
C PHE A 751 -22.28 22.85 8.43
N GLY A 752 -21.17 22.16 8.23
CA GLY A 752 -20.24 22.39 7.11
C GLY A 752 -19.25 23.55 7.30
N ASN A 753 -19.25 24.22 8.46
CA ASN A 753 -18.25 25.22 8.81
C ASN A 753 -16.97 24.55 9.33
N LEU A 754 -15.81 25.08 8.97
CA LEU A 754 -14.50 24.63 9.47
C LEU A 754 -14.33 25.08 10.93
N ASP A 755 -14.39 24.15 11.89
CA ASP A 755 -14.06 24.43 13.30
C ASP A 755 -12.79 23.67 13.72
N PHE A 756 -11.69 24.40 13.72
CA PHE A 756 -10.35 23.88 14.03
C PHE A 756 -10.14 23.61 15.53
N ASN A 757 -11.05 24.04 16.42
CA ASN A 757 -10.92 23.84 17.86
C ASN A 757 -11.39 22.45 18.33
N ARG A 758 -11.96 21.64 17.43
CA ARG A 758 -12.57 20.35 17.74
C ARG A 758 -11.59 19.22 18.08
N SER A 759 -10.31 19.38 17.76
CA SER A 759 -9.40 18.24 17.54
C SER A 759 -8.89 17.48 18.76
N GLN A 760 -9.14 17.90 20.01
CA GLN A 760 -8.74 17.09 21.19
C GLN A 760 -9.75 16.99 22.34
N HIS A 761 -10.64 17.96 22.55
CA HIS A 761 -11.66 17.82 23.59
C HIS A 761 -12.91 17.13 23.02
N GLY A 762 -12.92 15.79 23.15
CA GLY A 762 -14.07 14.94 22.85
C GLY A 762 -15.35 15.46 23.51
N SER A 763 -16.18 16.13 22.71
CA SER A 763 -17.64 16.09 22.72
C SER A 763 -18.14 17.21 21.82
N GLY A 764 -18.73 16.84 20.67
CA GLY A 764 -19.78 17.68 20.10
C GLY A 764 -20.76 17.97 21.23
N MET A 765 -20.83 19.23 21.68
CA MET A 765 -21.57 19.56 22.88
C MET A 765 -23.07 19.39 22.61
N SER A 766 -23.66 18.28 23.06
CA SER A 766 -25.13 18.22 23.21
C SER A 766 -25.61 19.40 24.06
N ASN A 767 -26.83 19.89 23.85
CA ASN A 767 -27.42 20.96 24.68
C ASN A 767 -27.30 20.66 26.20
N ARG A 768 -27.26 19.37 26.59
CA ARG A 768 -27.03 18.90 27.96
C ARG A 768 -25.60 19.13 28.46
N SER A 769 -24.61 19.03 27.58
CA SER A 769 -23.21 19.36 27.86
C SER A 769 -23.00 20.87 27.94
N GLN A 770 -23.67 21.67 27.09
CA GLN A 770 -23.65 23.14 27.17
C GLN A 770 -24.20 23.65 28.49
N ALA A 771 -25.32 23.08 28.95
CA ALA A 771 -25.88 23.38 30.27
C ALA A 771 -24.91 22.99 31.41
N LYS A 772 -24.27 21.81 31.34
CA LYS A 772 -23.26 21.41 32.34
C LYS A 772 -22.04 22.33 32.34
N LYS A 773 -21.56 22.76 31.17
CA LYS A 773 -20.42 23.69 31.04
C LYS A 773 -20.78 25.06 31.61
N PHE A 774 -21.98 25.56 31.33
CA PHE A 774 -22.51 26.80 31.93
C PHE A 774 -22.58 26.70 33.45
N VAL A 775 -23.18 25.63 33.99
CA VAL A 775 -23.29 25.41 35.44
C VAL A 775 -21.90 25.27 36.08
N SER A 776 -20.95 24.58 35.44
CA SER A 776 -19.58 24.46 35.95
C SER A 776 -18.85 25.81 35.96
N ALA A 777 -19.08 26.66 34.95
CA ALA A 777 -18.52 28.00 34.90
C ALA A 777 -19.11 28.88 36.00
N LEU A 778 -20.42 28.78 36.24
CA LEU A 778 -21.08 29.48 37.36
C LEU A 778 -20.52 29.03 38.70
N ASN A 779 -20.36 27.73 38.94
CA ASN A 779 -19.78 27.21 40.18
C ASN A 779 -18.34 27.72 40.37
N ARG A 780 -17.52 27.73 39.30
CA ARG A 780 -16.15 28.24 39.35
C ARG A 780 -16.09 29.74 39.66
N ILE A 781 -17.03 30.52 39.14
CA ILE A 781 -17.12 31.95 39.46
C ILE A 781 -17.62 32.13 40.90
N ALA A 782 -18.63 31.37 41.31
CA ALA A 782 -19.18 31.41 42.67
C ALA A 782 -18.12 31.08 43.73
N GLU A 783 -17.28 30.07 43.48
CA GLU A 783 -16.13 29.70 44.32
C GLU A 783 -15.07 30.81 44.41
N ARG A 784 -14.84 31.55 43.32
CA ARG A 784 -13.87 32.67 43.29
C ARG A 784 -14.39 33.93 43.97
N THR A 785 -15.68 34.23 43.82
CA THR A 785 -16.29 35.44 44.38
C THR A 785 -16.97 35.23 45.73
N TYR A 786 -16.96 34.01 46.27
CA TYR A 786 -17.69 33.60 47.49
C TYR A 786 -19.16 34.06 47.52
N ASN A 787 -19.78 34.17 46.34
CA ASN A 787 -21.12 34.70 46.15
C ASN A 787 -21.90 33.77 45.23
N ASN A 788 -22.99 33.21 45.74
CA ASN A 788 -23.85 32.28 45.03
C ASN A 788 -25.04 32.97 44.34
N LEU A 789 -25.13 34.30 44.43
CA LEU A 789 -26.17 35.13 43.82
C LEU A 789 -25.64 35.78 42.55
N PHE A 790 -26.22 35.41 41.40
CA PHE A 790 -25.88 35.96 40.10
C PHE A 790 -27.06 36.78 39.56
N GLU A 791 -26.78 38.02 39.16
CA GLU A 791 -27.75 38.86 38.48
C GLU A 791 -27.95 38.40 37.02
N PHE A 792 -29.18 38.52 36.49
CA PHE A 792 -29.53 37.98 35.17
C PHE A 792 -28.66 38.53 34.04
N GLN A 793 -28.25 39.79 34.12
CA GLN A 793 -27.35 40.40 33.14
C GLN A 793 -25.96 39.74 33.13
N ARG A 794 -25.45 39.38 34.32
CA ARG A 794 -24.16 38.71 34.46
C ARG A 794 -24.20 37.27 33.98
N LEU A 795 -25.30 36.56 34.24
CA LEU A 795 -25.56 35.24 33.66
C LEU A 795 -25.58 35.29 32.12
N ARG A 796 -26.22 36.33 31.54
CA ARG A 796 -26.27 36.53 30.09
C ARG A 796 -24.91 36.84 29.50
N GLN A 797 -24.08 37.61 30.19
CA GLN A 797 -22.71 37.89 29.77
C GLN A 797 -21.85 36.62 29.78
N ILE A 798 -21.94 35.81 30.82
CA ILE A 798 -21.25 34.51 30.92
C ILE A 798 -21.74 33.54 29.83
N ALA A 799 -23.04 33.53 29.53
CA ALA A 799 -23.61 32.71 28.45
C ALA A 799 -23.12 33.17 27.06
N LYS A 800 -22.94 34.49 26.89
CA LYS A 800 -22.40 35.09 25.66
C LYS A 800 -20.91 34.79 25.49
N GLU A 801 -20.13 34.83 26.58
CA GLU A 801 -18.73 34.39 26.60
C GLU A 801 -18.58 32.91 26.25
N LEU A 802 -19.54 32.07 26.66
CA LEU A 802 -19.57 30.64 26.38
C LEU A 802 -20.24 30.27 25.04
N GLN A 803 -20.65 31.25 24.23
CA GLN A 803 -21.34 31.07 22.93
C GLN A 803 -22.56 30.13 22.97
N ILE A 804 -23.36 30.18 24.04
CA ILE A 804 -24.59 29.39 24.13
C ILE A 804 -25.72 30.12 23.39
N GLN A 805 -26.37 29.47 22.43
CA GLN A 805 -27.53 30.02 21.72
C GLN A 805 -28.74 30.04 22.66
N TYR A 806 -29.32 31.22 22.86
CA TYR A 806 -30.58 31.39 23.59
C TYR A 806 -31.63 32.02 22.66
N GLU A 807 -32.83 31.44 22.60
CA GLU A 807 -33.95 32.05 21.91
C GLU A 807 -34.45 33.26 22.71
N ASN A 808 -34.68 34.38 22.03
CA ASN A 808 -35.21 35.60 22.65
C ASN A 808 -36.76 35.47 22.67
N PRO A 809 -37.42 35.39 23.84
CA PRO A 809 -38.87 35.22 23.90
C PRO A 809 -39.63 36.48 23.44
N TRP A 810 -38.99 37.65 23.50
CA TRP A 810 -39.55 38.96 23.13
C TRP A 810 -39.24 39.30 21.67
N THR A 811 -39.85 38.56 20.74
CA THR A 811 -39.83 38.89 19.32
C THR A 811 -41.07 39.72 18.96
N ILE A 812 -40.94 40.55 17.93
CA ILE A 812 -42.05 41.41 17.44
C ILE A 812 -43.28 40.55 17.07
N PRO A 813 -43.14 39.39 16.39
CA PRO A 813 -44.27 38.49 16.12
C PRO A 813 -44.99 38.00 17.38
N ASN A 814 -44.25 37.54 18.41
CA ASN A 814 -44.87 37.03 19.63
C ASN A 814 -45.66 38.12 20.37
N LEU A 815 -45.17 39.37 20.33
CA LEU A 815 -45.87 40.51 20.91
C LEU A 815 -47.19 40.78 20.19
N LEU A 816 -47.19 40.76 18.85
CA LEU A 816 -48.39 40.93 18.03
C LEU A 816 -49.42 39.81 18.31
N SER A 817 -48.99 38.56 18.40
CA SER A 817 -49.86 37.43 18.71
C SER A 817 -50.43 37.49 20.13
N MET A 818 -49.64 37.96 21.10
CA MET A 818 -50.15 38.24 22.45
C MET A 818 -51.16 39.39 22.48
N THR A 819 -50.97 40.44 21.65
CA THR A 819 -51.96 41.53 21.56
C THR A 819 -53.30 41.05 21.00
N ARG A 820 -53.30 40.11 20.04
CA ARG A 820 -54.54 39.50 19.50
C ARG A 820 -55.31 38.70 20.54
N ILE A 821 -54.62 37.93 21.38
CA ILE A 821 -55.24 37.22 22.52
C ILE A 821 -55.86 38.21 23.51
N GLY A 822 -55.23 39.37 23.73
CA GLY A 822 -55.77 40.42 24.58
C GLY A 822 -56.98 41.15 23.96
N LEU A 823 -57.00 41.32 22.64
CA LEU A 823 -58.10 41.99 21.91
C LEU A 823 -59.35 41.11 21.78
N SER A 824 -59.25 39.78 21.86
CA SER A 824 -60.40 38.89 21.70
C SER A 824 -61.53 39.11 22.72
N PRO A 825 -61.30 39.21 24.05
CA PRO A 825 -62.37 39.53 24.99
C PRO A 825 -62.93 40.95 24.82
N VAL A 826 -62.12 41.91 24.39
CA VAL A 826 -62.56 43.29 24.10
C VAL A 826 -63.53 43.31 22.92
N LEU A 827 -63.19 42.58 21.86
CA LEU A 827 -64.06 42.36 20.70
C LEU A 827 -65.38 41.71 21.13
N GLY A 828 -65.32 40.68 21.98
CA GLY A 828 -66.51 40.02 22.52
C GLY A 828 -67.40 40.95 23.34
N TYR A 829 -66.82 41.79 24.19
CA TYR A 829 -67.56 42.77 24.99
C TYR A 829 -68.30 43.80 24.12
N LEU A 830 -67.66 44.31 23.06
CA LEU A 830 -68.24 45.28 22.14
C LEU A 830 -69.38 44.71 21.29
N ILE A 831 -69.28 43.43 20.91
CA ILE A 831 -70.36 42.73 20.20
C ILE A 831 -71.60 42.55 21.11
N VAL A 832 -71.38 42.27 22.39
CA VAL A 832 -72.46 42.18 23.38
C VAL A 832 -73.08 43.55 23.69
N GLY A 833 -72.28 44.62 23.64
CA GLY A 833 -72.74 46.00 23.80
C GLY A 833 -73.46 46.62 22.58
N GLU A 834 -73.72 45.83 21.52
CA GLU A 834 -74.32 46.26 20.24
C GLU A 834 -73.55 47.34 19.45
N ASP A 835 -72.29 47.63 19.80
CA ASP A 835 -71.42 48.59 19.12
C ASP A 835 -70.65 47.96 17.93
N PHE A 836 -71.39 47.53 16.91
CA PHE A 836 -70.84 46.75 15.80
C PHE A 836 -69.78 47.48 14.96
N HIS A 837 -69.84 48.81 14.87
CA HIS A 837 -68.86 49.60 14.09
C HIS A 837 -67.46 49.55 14.71
N ILE A 838 -67.35 49.63 16.03
CA ILE A 838 -66.06 49.57 16.74
C ILE A 838 -65.56 48.12 16.74
N ALA A 839 -66.45 47.14 16.92
CA ALA A 839 -66.11 45.73 16.83
C ALA A 839 -65.52 45.34 15.46
N LEU A 840 -66.12 45.83 14.36
CA LEU A 840 -65.60 45.61 13.00
C LEU A 840 -64.20 46.22 12.82
N GLY A 841 -63.96 47.41 13.37
CA GLY A 841 -62.64 48.05 13.34
C GLY A 841 -61.56 47.26 14.08
N ILE A 842 -61.87 46.73 15.27
CA ILE A 842 -60.93 45.90 16.05
C ILE A 842 -60.67 44.56 15.36
N PHE A 843 -61.70 43.95 14.77
CA PHE A 843 -61.54 42.70 14.01
C PHE A 843 -60.66 42.90 12.76
N ALA A 844 -60.86 43.99 12.03
CA ALA A 844 -60.02 44.34 10.89
C ALA A 844 -58.55 44.59 11.31
N LEU A 845 -58.34 45.29 12.43
CA LEU A 845 -57.01 45.50 13.00
C LEU A 845 -56.33 44.17 13.37
N ALA A 846 -57.07 43.26 14.01
CA ALA A 846 -56.57 41.93 14.37
C ALA A 846 -56.17 41.10 13.14
N GLY A 847 -56.95 41.18 12.04
CA GLY A 847 -56.60 40.54 10.77
C GLY A 847 -55.34 41.12 10.10
N VAL A 848 -55.13 42.44 10.19
CA VAL A 848 -53.89 43.06 9.70
C VAL A 848 -52.68 42.61 10.52
N THR A 849 -52.83 42.47 11.84
CA THR A 849 -51.74 42.00 12.71
C THR A 849 -51.29 40.57 12.42
N ASP A 850 -52.18 39.70 11.92
CA ASP A 850 -51.90 38.30 11.48
C ASP A 850 -51.14 38.20 10.14
N LEU A 851 -51.35 39.17 9.26
CA LEU A 851 -50.57 39.25 8.03
C LEU A 851 -49.15 39.74 8.34
N LEU A 852 -49.04 40.68 9.29
CA LEU A 852 -47.80 41.38 9.60
C LEU A 852 -46.81 40.51 10.37
N ASP A 853 -47.26 39.78 11.39
CA ASP A 853 -46.41 38.86 12.16
C ASP A 853 -45.93 37.68 11.28
N GLY A 854 -46.81 37.10 10.46
CA GLY A 854 -46.50 36.04 9.51
C GLY A 854 -45.50 36.50 8.44
N TYR A 855 -45.58 37.77 8.01
CA TYR A 855 -44.62 38.39 7.09
C TYR A 855 -43.26 38.65 7.75
N ILE A 856 -43.25 39.22 8.96
CA ILE A 856 -42.02 39.53 9.70
C ILE A 856 -41.26 38.25 10.05
N ALA A 857 -41.96 37.20 10.50
CA ALA A 857 -41.34 35.92 10.86
C ALA A 857 -40.73 35.21 9.64
N ARG A 858 -41.28 35.39 8.43
CA ARG A 858 -40.75 34.78 7.20
C ARG A 858 -39.52 35.51 6.66
N ASN A 859 -39.51 36.83 6.74
CA ASN A 859 -38.49 37.66 6.09
C ASN A 859 -37.25 37.91 6.98
N TRP A 860 -37.39 37.90 8.31
CA TRP A 860 -36.27 38.10 9.23
C TRP A 860 -35.94 36.84 10.03
N ALA A 861 -34.79 36.22 9.73
CA ALA A 861 -34.32 35.01 10.41
C ALA A 861 -34.11 35.20 11.93
N ASN A 862 -33.77 36.41 12.37
CA ASN A 862 -33.51 36.73 13.78
C ASN A 862 -34.79 36.89 14.63
N GLN A 863 -35.97 36.84 14.02
CA GLN A 863 -37.26 37.02 14.69
C GLN A 863 -38.09 35.71 14.74
N LYS A 864 -37.56 34.60 14.22
CA LYS A 864 -38.19 33.28 14.32
C LYS A 864 -38.02 32.73 15.74
N SER A 865 -39.14 32.41 16.39
CA SER A 865 -39.17 31.83 17.73
C SER A 865 -39.95 30.51 17.70
N ALA A 866 -39.48 29.48 18.41
CA ALA A 866 -40.23 28.24 18.58
C ALA A 866 -41.57 28.50 19.29
N LEU A 867 -41.59 29.48 20.21
CA LEU A 867 -42.79 29.91 20.92
C LEU A 867 -43.81 30.57 19.97
N GLY A 868 -43.35 31.42 19.04
CA GLY A 868 -44.20 32.07 18.04
C GLY A 868 -44.93 31.07 17.14
N SER A 869 -44.23 30.04 16.68
CA SER A 869 -44.83 28.99 15.82
C SER A 869 -46.03 28.26 16.44
N ALA A 870 -46.13 28.24 17.76
CA ALA A 870 -47.26 27.65 18.48
C ALA A 870 -48.29 28.69 18.96
N LEU A 871 -47.86 29.94 19.20
CA LEU A 871 -48.70 30.99 19.76
C LEU A 871 -49.56 31.66 18.68
N ASP A 872 -49.07 31.79 17.44
CA ASP A 872 -49.80 32.42 16.34
C ASP A 872 -51.10 31.64 15.99
N PRO A 873 -51.09 30.32 15.75
CA PRO A 873 -52.31 29.57 15.44
C PRO A 873 -53.31 29.52 16.60
N LEU A 874 -52.81 29.63 17.83
CA LEU A 874 -53.63 29.63 19.04
C LEU A 874 -54.36 30.96 19.22
N ALA A 875 -53.68 32.08 18.95
CA ALA A 875 -54.28 33.41 18.98
C ALA A 875 -55.46 33.53 17.99
N ASP A 876 -55.31 32.99 16.78
CA ASP A 876 -56.36 33.02 15.75
C ASP A 876 -57.60 32.23 16.13
N LYS A 877 -57.41 31.04 16.70
CA LYS A 877 -58.53 30.19 17.13
C LYS A 877 -59.29 30.80 18.31
N ILE A 878 -58.59 31.45 19.23
CA ILE A 878 -59.22 32.16 20.35
C ILE A 878 -60.01 33.36 19.83
N LEU A 879 -59.45 34.17 18.93
CA LEU A 879 -60.14 35.33 18.36
C LEU A 879 -61.43 34.92 17.63
N ILE A 880 -61.35 33.91 16.77
CA ILE A 880 -62.49 33.44 15.97
C ILE A 880 -63.55 32.77 16.87
N SER A 881 -63.15 31.97 17.85
CA SER A 881 -64.11 31.31 18.76
C SER A 881 -64.88 32.32 19.62
N VAL A 882 -64.20 33.33 20.18
CA VAL A 882 -64.86 34.41 20.95
C VAL A 882 -65.84 35.19 20.07
N LEU A 883 -65.45 35.52 18.83
CA LEU A 883 -66.31 36.20 17.86
C LEU A 883 -67.63 35.43 17.61
N TYR A 884 -67.55 34.13 17.30
CA TYR A 884 -68.75 33.32 17.02
C TYR A 884 -69.64 33.14 18.26
N VAL A 885 -69.05 32.94 19.44
CA VAL A 885 -69.82 32.81 20.70
C VAL A 885 -70.58 34.10 20.98
N CYS A 886 -69.94 35.26 20.88
CA CYS A 886 -70.58 36.56 21.12
C CYS A 886 -71.64 36.91 20.06
N LEU A 887 -71.41 36.57 18.79
CA LEU A 887 -72.42 36.77 17.74
C LEU A 887 -73.64 35.85 17.88
N THR A 888 -73.47 34.64 18.42
CA THR A 888 -74.60 33.76 18.77
C THR A 888 -75.40 34.35 19.93
N TYR A 889 -74.71 34.88 20.95
CA TYR A 889 -75.33 35.51 22.09
C TYR A 889 -76.14 36.76 21.69
N ALA A 890 -75.63 37.55 20.74
CA ALA A 890 -76.34 38.69 20.15
C ALA A 890 -77.50 38.28 19.19
N GLY A 891 -77.80 36.98 19.03
CA GLY A 891 -78.91 36.49 18.21
C GLY A 891 -78.71 36.60 16.69
N LEU A 892 -77.51 36.98 16.23
CA LEU A 892 -77.20 37.20 14.81
C LEU A 892 -76.87 35.91 14.04
N ILE A 893 -76.44 34.85 14.74
CA ILE A 893 -76.04 33.57 14.14
C ILE A 893 -76.79 32.41 14.82
N PRO A 894 -77.30 31.42 14.05
CA PRO A 894 -77.95 30.25 14.63
C PRO A 894 -76.98 29.40 15.47
N VAL A 895 -77.42 29.04 16.69
CA VAL A 895 -76.70 28.17 17.65
C VAL A 895 -76.08 26.90 17.03
N PRO A 896 -76.75 26.12 16.15
CA PRO A 896 -76.13 24.92 15.59
C PRO A 896 -74.86 25.20 14.76
N LEU A 897 -74.76 26.39 14.13
CA LEU A 897 -73.60 26.75 13.32
C LEU A 897 -72.37 27.04 14.19
N THR A 898 -72.56 27.69 15.33
CA THR A 898 -71.45 28.01 16.24
C THR A 898 -71.00 26.80 17.03
N VAL A 899 -71.92 25.91 17.41
CA VAL A 899 -71.58 24.59 17.95
C VAL A 899 -70.73 23.80 16.96
N MET A 900 -71.08 23.77 15.67
CA MET A 900 -70.31 23.04 14.65
C MET A 900 -68.88 23.58 14.49
N ILE A 901 -68.70 24.91 14.48
CA ILE A 901 -67.38 25.55 14.31
C ILE A 901 -66.49 25.30 15.53
N ILE A 902 -67.03 25.44 16.75
CA ILE A 902 -66.29 25.19 17.98
C ILE A 902 -65.87 23.70 18.06
N LEU A 903 -66.77 22.77 17.71
CA LEU A 903 -66.46 21.34 17.67
C LEU A 903 -65.34 21.01 16.67
N ARG A 904 -65.37 21.63 15.49
CA ARG A 904 -64.31 21.50 14.48
C ARG A 904 -62.96 21.98 15.01
N ASP A 905 -62.94 23.15 15.65
CA ASP A 905 -61.68 23.73 16.14
C ASP A 905 -61.12 22.95 17.35
N ILE A 906 -61.98 22.43 18.24
CA ILE A 906 -61.59 21.49 19.30
C ILE A 906 -61.02 20.19 18.71
N ALA A 907 -61.65 19.64 17.67
CA ALA A 907 -61.18 18.42 17.01
C ALA A 907 -59.81 18.62 16.35
N LEU A 908 -59.56 19.78 15.72
CA LEU A 908 -58.25 20.12 15.15
C LEU A 908 -57.18 20.25 16.23
N ILE A 909 -57.47 20.94 17.34
CA ILE A 909 -56.54 21.08 18.47
C ILE A 909 -56.22 19.70 19.09
N ALA A 910 -57.24 18.86 19.29
CA ALA A 910 -57.08 17.50 19.79
C ALA A 910 -56.25 16.62 18.83
N ALA A 911 -56.44 16.76 17.52
CA ALA A 911 -55.66 16.05 16.51
C ALA A 911 -54.17 16.43 16.56
N VAL A 912 -53.85 17.72 16.73
CA VAL A 912 -52.46 18.19 16.88
C VAL A 912 -51.81 17.59 18.13
N PHE A 913 -52.52 17.59 19.26
CA PHE A 913 -52.05 16.98 20.50
C PHE A 913 -51.88 15.46 20.38
N TYR A 914 -52.79 14.78 19.68
CA TYR A 914 -52.72 13.35 19.41
C TYR A 914 -51.53 12.98 18.52
N VAL A 915 -51.30 13.74 17.43
CA VAL A 915 -50.13 13.57 16.54
C VAL A 915 -48.85 13.79 17.33
N ARG A 916 -48.77 14.85 18.14
CA ARG A 916 -47.62 15.14 19.03
C ARG A 916 -47.34 13.98 19.98
N TYR A 917 -48.37 13.44 20.63
CA TYR A 917 -48.25 12.29 21.53
C TYR A 917 -47.69 11.05 20.83
N LYS A 918 -48.16 10.77 19.60
CA LYS A 918 -47.74 9.59 18.82
C LYS A 918 -46.29 9.71 18.31
N THR A 919 -45.85 10.91 17.95
CA THR A 919 -44.49 11.17 17.41
C THR A 919 -43.36 11.14 18.45
N LEU A 920 -43.66 11.08 19.75
CA LEU A 920 -42.65 11.07 20.81
C LEU A 920 -42.02 9.67 20.99
N PRO A 921 -40.67 9.55 20.99
CA PRO A 921 -39.98 8.29 21.27
C PRO A 921 -40.11 7.88 22.75
N PRO A 922 -40.24 6.57 23.06
CA PRO A 922 -40.41 6.08 24.43
C PRO A 922 -39.15 6.29 25.30
N PRO A 923 -39.29 6.52 26.63
CA PRO A 923 -40.53 6.55 27.40
C PRO A 923 -41.28 7.89 27.29
N ARG A 924 -42.60 7.80 27.09
CA ARG A 924 -43.52 8.95 26.95
C ARG A 924 -43.88 9.49 28.34
N THR A 925 -43.28 10.61 28.72
CA THR A 925 -43.53 11.30 30.01
C THR A 925 -44.17 12.67 29.76
N ALA A 926 -45.04 13.10 30.67
CA ALA A 926 -45.71 14.41 30.59
C ALA A 926 -44.72 15.58 30.46
N GLY A 927 -43.58 15.49 31.15
CA GLY A 927 -42.51 16.49 31.05
C GLY A 927 -41.83 16.59 29.68
N LYS A 928 -41.78 15.52 28.88
CA LYS A 928 -41.28 15.57 27.50
C LYS A 928 -42.34 16.08 26.52
N TYR A 929 -43.61 15.78 26.78
CA TYR A 929 -44.73 16.20 25.95
C TYR A 929 -44.84 17.73 25.86
N PHE A 930 -44.72 18.42 27.00
CA PHE A 930 -44.77 19.89 27.09
C PHE A 930 -43.43 20.59 26.87
N ASN A 931 -42.36 19.86 26.55
CA ASN A 931 -41.05 20.48 26.36
C ASN A 931 -40.96 21.09 24.94
N PRO A 932 -40.81 22.43 24.82
CA PRO A 932 -40.81 23.12 23.53
C PRO A 932 -39.56 22.83 22.68
N CYS A 933 -38.51 22.24 23.26
CA CYS A 933 -37.26 21.94 22.56
C CYS A 933 -37.31 20.69 21.67
N TYR A 934 -38.40 19.90 21.70
CA TYR A 934 -38.58 18.78 20.77
C TYR A 934 -39.37 19.26 19.56
N ALA A 935 -38.71 19.30 18.39
CA ALA A 935 -39.36 19.62 17.13
C ALA A 935 -40.41 18.54 16.82
N THR A 936 -41.68 18.89 16.99
CA THR A 936 -42.81 18.09 16.52
C THR A 936 -42.90 18.19 15.01
N ALA A 937 -43.20 17.07 14.35
CA ALA A 937 -43.32 16.87 12.90
C ALA A 937 -43.45 18.18 12.07
N ARG A 938 -42.50 18.40 11.15
CA ARG A 938 -42.71 19.36 10.05
C ARG A 938 -43.91 18.87 9.24
N LEU A 939 -45.07 19.48 9.45
CA LEU A 939 -46.17 19.40 8.50
C LEU A 939 -45.73 20.21 7.28
N GLU A 940 -45.30 19.51 6.22
CA GLU A 940 -45.16 20.17 4.92
C GLU A 940 -46.55 20.67 4.51
N PRO A 941 -46.70 21.97 4.18
CA PRO A 941 -47.99 22.48 3.73
C PRO A 941 -48.35 21.75 2.44
N THR A 942 -49.38 20.90 2.51
CA THR A 942 -49.91 20.25 1.31
C THR A 942 -50.36 21.32 0.32
N PHE A 943 -50.16 21.07 -0.97
CA PHE A 943 -50.55 21.93 -2.08
C PHE A 943 -52.03 22.41 -1.99
N ILE A 944 -52.87 21.62 -1.32
CA ILE A 944 -54.27 21.90 -1.00
C ILE A 944 -54.44 23.21 -0.22
N SER A 945 -53.51 23.58 0.67
CA SER A 945 -53.55 24.86 1.40
C SER A 945 -53.23 26.08 0.53
N LYS A 946 -52.57 25.91 -0.62
CA LYS A 946 -52.18 27.01 -1.52
C LYS A 946 -53.21 27.28 -2.62
N VAL A 947 -54.09 26.32 -2.92
CA VAL A 947 -54.96 26.37 -4.11
C VAL A 947 -56.33 27.01 -3.82
N TYR A 948 -56.83 27.01 -2.59
CA TYR A 948 -58.19 27.50 -2.30
C TYR A 948 -58.38 29.04 -2.41
N HIS A 949 -57.32 29.82 -2.60
CA HIS A 949 -57.40 31.29 -2.70
C HIS A 949 -57.31 31.83 -4.15
N CYS A 950 -57.21 30.97 -5.16
CA CYS A 950 -57.10 31.43 -6.55
C CYS A 950 -57.89 30.53 -7.51
N VAL A 951 -59.02 31.07 -7.97
CA VAL A 951 -59.61 30.78 -9.29
C VAL A 951 -60.37 29.47 -9.42
N TYR A 952 -61.66 29.60 -9.15
CA TYR A 952 -62.75 28.88 -9.80
C TYR A 952 -62.68 29.09 -11.33
N ASN A 953 -61.99 28.22 -12.08
CA ASN A 953 -62.35 27.91 -13.48
C ASN A 953 -61.57 26.73 -14.06
N ARG A 954 -62.27 25.96 -14.91
CA ARG A 954 -61.87 24.78 -15.73
C ARG A 954 -61.77 23.39 -15.06
N ARG A 955 -62.91 22.68 -15.21
CA ARG A 955 -63.07 21.31 -15.76
C ARG A 955 -62.24 20.15 -15.15
N LEU A 956 -62.99 19.31 -14.42
CA LEU A 956 -63.28 17.88 -14.69
C LEU A 956 -62.14 16.82 -14.70
N TRP A 957 -62.33 15.84 -13.79
CA TRP A 957 -62.30 14.36 -13.96
C TRP A 957 -61.10 13.49 -13.47
N VAL A 958 -61.49 12.47 -12.67
CA VAL A 958 -60.96 11.08 -12.55
C VAL A 958 -59.62 10.94 -11.79
N GLN A 959 -59.45 10.17 -10.71
CA GLN A 959 -59.77 8.74 -10.52
C GLN A 959 -59.76 8.36 -9.01
N LEU A 960 -60.78 7.63 -8.56
CA LEU A 960 -60.84 6.86 -7.31
C LEU A 960 -60.30 5.45 -7.55
N LEU A 961 -59.56 4.85 -6.59
CA LEU A 961 -59.67 3.46 -6.08
C LEU A 961 -58.44 3.05 -5.20
N PRO A 962 -58.52 1.99 -4.34
CA PRO A 962 -58.47 2.17 -2.89
C PRO A 962 -57.41 1.30 -2.16
N ALA A 963 -57.46 1.37 -0.84
CA ALA A 963 -56.67 0.66 0.16
C ALA A 963 -56.59 -0.88 0.01
N ARG A 964 -55.48 -1.44 0.51
CA ARG A 964 -55.38 -2.85 0.93
C ARG A 964 -54.63 -2.95 2.26
N THR A 965 -55.33 -3.52 3.24
CA THR A 965 -54.90 -3.94 4.58
C THR A 965 -54.18 -5.29 4.53
N GLU A 966 -53.24 -5.56 5.44
CA GLU A 966 -53.39 -6.59 6.51
C GLU A 966 -52.08 -7.10 7.16
N ASN A 967 -52.20 -7.36 8.48
CA ASN A 967 -51.49 -8.29 9.37
C ASN A 967 -50.09 -7.89 9.90
N GLY A 968 -49.76 -7.99 11.19
CA GLY A 968 -50.48 -8.51 12.36
C GLY A 968 -49.48 -8.89 13.49
N GLN A 969 -49.73 -8.36 14.70
CA GLN A 969 -49.49 -8.90 16.05
C GLN A 969 -48.06 -9.15 16.63
N ASP A 970 -47.87 -8.50 17.80
CA ASP A 970 -46.94 -8.63 18.95
C ASP A 970 -46.84 -10.07 19.55
N PRO A 971 -45.94 -10.45 20.54
CA PRO A 971 -45.50 -9.65 21.71
C PRO A 971 -44.12 -9.95 22.41
N GLU A 972 -43.88 -9.17 23.48
CA GLU A 972 -43.20 -9.49 24.76
C GLU A 972 -41.64 -9.48 24.97
N GLN A 973 -41.21 -8.40 25.65
CA GLN A 973 -40.33 -8.24 26.85
C GLN A 973 -39.37 -9.36 27.35
N MET A 974 -38.10 -8.99 27.66
CA MET A 974 -37.54 -8.91 29.06
C MET A 974 -36.04 -8.49 29.11
N ASN A 975 -35.77 -7.51 29.99
CA ASN A 975 -34.62 -7.16 30.89
C ASN A 975 -33.16 -7.61 30.56
N VAL A 976 -32.07 -6.91 30.96
CA VAL A 976 -31.63 -6.49 32.31
C VAL A 976 -30.39 -5.54 32.24
N ASP A 977 -30.31 -4.59 33.19
CA ASP A 977 -29.18 -3.86 33.83
C ASP A 977 -28.13 -3.07 33.05
N ILE A 978 -27.93 -1.79 33.48
CA ILE A 978 -26.62 -1.31 34.01
C ILE A 978 -26.87 -0.35 35.20
N LYS A 979 -26.37 -0.75 36.38
CA LYS A 979 -26.15 0.09 37.59
C LYS A 979 -25.04 1.12 37.35
N MET A 980 -25.03 2.17 38.18
CA MET A 980 -24.01 3.23 38.35
C MET A 980 -22.63 2.99 37.73
#